data_AF-A0A7C1UAS7-F1
#
_entry.id   AF-A0A7C1UAS7-F1
#
_cell.length_a   1.000
_cell.length_b   1.000
_cell.length_c   1.000
_cell.angle_alpha   90.00
_cell.angle_beta   90.00
_cell.angle_gamma   90.00
#
_symmetry.space_group_name_H-M   'P 1'
#
loop_
_entity.id
_entity.type
_entity.pdbx_description
1 polymer ?
#
loop_
_entity_poly.entity_id
_entity_poly.type
_entity_poly.pdbx_seq_one_letter_code
_entity_poly.pdbx_strand_id
1 'polypeptide(L)'
;MGGLGCCCRDGGSGAKSARRQAKRGSHHMIPVIIPSYKKPEQLAKCVAHLKSQTVEVETFVRDNSTDNIYFTAAINEGLLNYLDKDCEYMLILNQDMYLEPDAVEQMVRFMDSHPQCGIGTPLQLHSENPDYVVYAGCLEAFPFGKHQQGPISQFTEDAPLFWGNGACMILRKQMIREIGLLDKNLVFVASDSDYCFTARARGWQVWRIASARGVHEHGASGADGNAEMDLLKINDMLYFGRKWLTGGLYREMAAEGDNCTPEAIDTIMNQLAHAAADLRQASLKPEDVSSYNDEAISLQQAGRYEEALVKCRQAASIAPADARTHHVMGFILQTQGQFDEAVESYRRAIELKPDFAQAYDHLGVALSELGRCDEAVESHSKAIELAPDCAGAHNNLAIALGSQGLIDEAIAGYHQAVRLEPDLVDAHYNLANLLRDRGRHAEAIAAYRHAIQLKPDHAEAHVNLSRALREYGRLDEAIRYCEKAVTLAPHLAEAHNNMGLLLRAQGRHERAIASYEKAIRLDPDYANAHWNYSLALLSCGRFTDGWREYRWRERARLGAILDSQREESAGWDGSPFAGKRLLIRYEQGMGDNLQFVRYVPMVKARGGTVIFETLGALLGLLNGFDGIDELVEASPDGRPTVEFDLDVFVLDLARIFGTTVETVPADIPYLYADRAKVDHWSDRLGDGFKVGIVWAGSPRHTNDANRSCSLKCFAPLSKIDGVRLFGLQKGDAAAEAGQFEMPMPFTNLGDELDDFADTAAIIENLELVISVDTAVLHLAGAMGKDVWALLPFDADWRWLRDRADSPWYPTMKLFRQSSPGDWAGVFDCVAAELAECAAARGMHVNG
;
A
#
# COMPACT_ATOMS: atom_id res chain seq x y z
N MET A 1 20.71 46.68 -7.72
CA MET A 1 19.88 47.39 -8.72
C MET A 1 18.66 46.50 -8.92
N GLY A 2 17.45 46.74 -8.43
CA GLY A 2 16.65 47.91 -8.01
C GLY A 2 15.21 47.41 -8.24
N GLY A 3 14.42 47.10 -7.20
CA GLY A 3 13.48 48.02 -6.51
C GLY A 3 12.11 47.95 -7.21
N LEU A 4 10.93 47.86 -6.59
CA LEU A 4 10.38 48.16 -5.25
C LEU A 4 9.09 47.29 -5.10
N GLY A 5 8.74 46.70 -3.95
CA GLY A 5 8.10 47.31 -2.76
C GLY A 5 6.56 47.08 -2.82
N CYS A 6 5.78 46.78 -1.77
CA CYS A 6 5.98 46.72 -0.32
C CYS A 6 4.69 46.14 0.35
N CYS A 7 4.85 45.28 1.38
CA CYS A 7 4.17 45.20 2.70
C CYS A 7 2.62 45.32 2.87
N CYS A 8 1.96 44.30 3.47
CA CYS A 8 1.58 44.12 4.91
C CYS A 8 0.12 44.57 5.21
N ARG A 9 -0.82 43.69 5.60
CA ARG A 9 -1.14 43.08 6.93
C ARG A 9 -2.05 43.92 7.84
N ASP A 10 -2.89 43.19 8.59
CA ASP A 10 -3.72 43.53 9.77
C ASP A 10 -5.06 44.26 9.50
N GLY A 11 -6.18 44.00 10.17
CA GLY A 11 -6.53 43.14 11.30
C GLY A 11 -7.81 43.66 11.99
N GLY A 12 -8.66 42.76 12.51
CA GLY A 12 -9.35 42.95 13.80
C GLY A 12 -10.67 43.74 13.93
N SER A 13 -11.72 42.99 14.28
CA SER A 13 -12.64 43.22 15.42
C SER A 13 -13.86 44.16 15.33
N GLY A 14 -14.96 43.70 15.94
CA GLY A 14 -15.61 44.51 17.00
C GLY A 14 -17.00 45.11 16.74
N ALA A 15 -18.01 44.26 16.94
CA ALA A 15 -19.40 44.52 17.35
C ALA A 15 -19.87 45.91 17.86
N LYS A 16 -21.19 46.13 17.61
CA LYS A 16 -22.23 46.85 18.40
C LYS A 16 -22.79 48.19 17.87
N SER A 17 -23.97 48.05 17.26
CA SER A 17 -25.26 48.70 17.60
C SER A 17 -25.38 50.24 17.51
N ALA A 18 -26.43 50.85 16.94
CA ALA A 18 -27.85 50.48 17.04
C ALA A 18 -28.72 51.20 15.98
N ARG A 19 -29.82 50.52 15.59
CA ARG A 19 -31.20 51.00 15.30
C ARG A 19 -31.36 52.35 14.54
N ARG A 20 -32.11 52.48 13.43
CA ARG A 20 -33.45 51.90 13.14
C ARG A 20 -33.83 52.18 11.67
N GLN A 21 -34.41 51.17 11.02
CA GLN A 21 -35.49 51.21 10.00
C GLN A 21 -35.32 52.03 8.69
N ALA A 22 -35.00 51.33 7.60
CA ALA A 22 -35.74 51.42 6.34
C ALA A 22 -35.74 50.04 5.64
N LYS A 23 -36.84 49.70 4.98
CA LYS A 23 -37.32 48.34 4.67
C LYS A 23 -36.49 47.60 3.61
N ARG A 24 -36.39 46.28 3.82
CA ARG A 24 -35.86 45.23 2.94
C ARG A 24 -36.57 45.21 1.58
N GLY A 25 -35.81 45.37 0.49
CA GLY A 25 -36.14 44.85 -0.82
C GLY A 25 -35.25 43.64 -1.08
N SER A 26 -35.83 42.45 -0.99
CA SER A 26 -35.15 41.18 -1.18
C SER A 26 -34.64 41.05 -2.62
N HIS A 27 -33.32 41.07 -2.82
CA HIS A 27 -32.70 40.52 -4.03
C HIS A 27 -33.00 39.02 -4.04
N HIS A 28 -34.04 38.62 -4.76
CA HIS A 28 -34.28 37.23 -5.10
C HIS A 28 -33.38 36.89 -6.29
N MET A 29 -32.39 36.05 -6.02
CA MET A 29 -31.69 35.33 -7.06
C MET A 29 -32.70 34.47 -7.83
N ILE A 30 -32.68 34.56 -9.16
CA ILE A 30 -33.49 33.72 -10.04
C ILE A 30 -32.55 32.65 -10.61
N PRO A 31 -32.73 31.36 -10.31
CA PRO A 31 -31.94 30.31 -10.93
C PRO A 31 -32.33 30.18 -12.41
N VAL A 32 -31.34 30.17 -13.30
CA VAL A 32 -31.50 29.90 -14.73
C VAL A 32 -30.86 28.55 -15.02
N ILE A 33 -31.64 27.61 -15.55
CA ILE A 33 -31.18 26.29 -15.99
C ILE A 33 -31.11 26.33 -17.53
N ILE A 34 -29.95 26.08 -18.11
CA ILE A 34 -29.75 25.97 -19.56
C ILE A 34 -29.57 24.47 -19.89
N PRO A 35 -30.46 23.83 -20.67
CA PRO A 35 -30.26 22.44 -21.10
C PRO A 35 -29.13 22.30 -22.12
N SER A 36 -28.44 21.16 -22.09
CA SER A 36 -27.24 20.82 -22.88
C SER A 36 -27.40 20.92 -24.40
N TYR A 37 -26.32 21.29 -25.10
CA TYR A 37 -26.15 21.14 -26.55
C TYR A 37 -25.26 19.93 -26.87
N LYS A 38 -25.63 19.11 -27.86
CA LYS A 38 -24.84 17.95 -28.32
C LYS A 38 -23.43 18.28 -28.84
N LYS A 39 -23.09 19.55 -29.09
CA LYS A 39 -21.78 19.97 -29.65
C LYS A 39 -21.12 21.04 -28.77
N PRO A 40 -19.91 20.80 -28.21
CA PRO A 40 -19.23 21.72 -27.27
C PRO A 40 -18.99 23.14 -27.81
N GLU A 41 -18.79 23.27 -29.13
CA GLU A 41 -18.51 24.56 -29.80
C GLU A 41 -19.70 25.54 -29.81
N GLN A 42 -20.94 25.02 -29.76
CA GLN A 42 -22.16 25.84 -29.73
C GLN A 42 -22.46 26.36 -28.33
N LEU A 43 -22.20 25.53 -27.30
CA LEU A 43 -22.27 25.95 -25.90
C LEU A 43 -21.26 27.06 -25.61
N ALA A 44 -20.03 26.94 -26.13
CA ALA A 44 -19.00 27.97 -26.00
C ALA A 44 -19.40 29.32 -26.63
N LYS A 45 -20.10 29.31 -27.77
CA LYS A 45 -20.63 30.52 -28.43
C LYS A 45 -21.77 31.18 -27.64
N CYS A 46 -22.70 30.38 -27.08
CA CYS A 46 -23.78 30.89 -26.23
C CYS A 46 -23.26 31.51 -24.94
N VAL A 47 -22.31 30.84 -24.26
CA VAL A 47 -21.68 31.36 -23.03
C VAL A 47 -20.88 32.64 -23.30
N ALA A 48 -20.17 32.72 -24.43
CA ALA A 48 -19.44 33.93 -24.83
C ALA A 48 -20.38 35.11 -25.15
N HIS A 49 -21.52 34.85 -25.79
CA HIS A 49 -22.54 35.86 -26.09
C HIS A 49 -23.21 36.39 -24.81
N LEU A 50 -23.59 35.51 -23.87
CA LEU A 50 -24.20 35.89 -22.59
C LEU A 50 -23.26 36.73 -21.71
N LYS A 51 -21.96 36.41 -21.69
CA LYS A 51 -20.94 37.20 -20.99
C LYS A 51 -20.71 38.59 -21.62
N SER A 52 -21.08 38.80 -22.89
CA SER A 52 -20.88 40.07 -23.61
C SER A 52 -21.99 41.11 -23.39
N GLN A 53 -23.11 40.75 -22.74
CA GLN A 53 -24.30 41.60 -22.59
C GLN A 53 -24.44 42.27 -21.20
N THR A 54 -23.31 42.51 -20.51
CA THR A 54 -23.22 43.26 -19.24
C THR A 54 -24.17 42.81 -18.12
N VAL A 55 -24.10 41.52 -17.76
CA VAL A 55 -24.66 40.97 -16.51
C VAL A 55 -23.57 40.11 -15.84
N GLU A 56 -23.29 40.31 -14.54
CA GLU A 56 -22.41 39.41 -13.79
C GLU A 56 -23.09 38.04 -13.63
N VAL A 57 -22.49 36.99 -14.19
CA VAL A 57 -22.99 35.61 -14.12
C VAL A 57 -21.87 34.70 -13.64
N GLU A 58 -22.04 34.06 -12.49
CA GLU A 58 -21.23 32.88 -12.09
C GLU A 58 -21.88 31.63 -12.70
N THR A 59 -21.13 30.90 -13.52
CA THR A 59 -21.65 29.75 -14.30
C THR A 59 -21.33 28.44 -13.58
N PHE A 60 -22.35 27.67 -13.16
CA PHE A 60 -22.18 26.26 -12.78
C PHE A 60 -22.52 25.37 -13.98
N VAL A 61 -21.54 24.59 -14.47
CA VAL A 61 -21.77 23.55 -15.47
C VAL A 61 -21.82 22.21 -14.75
N ARG A 62 -22.96 21.53 -14.77
CA ARG A 62 -23.07 20.12 -14.39
C ARG A 62 -23.24 19.31 -15.68
N ASP A 63 -22.22 18.52 -16.00
CA ASP A 63 -22.26 17.58 -17.11
C ASP A 63 -23.18 16.40 -16.75
N ASN A 64 -24.31 16.28 -17.46
CA ASN A 64 -25.24 15.15 -17.35
C ASN A 64 -25.27 14.37 -18.68
N SER A 65 -24.18 14.34 -19.44
CA SER A 65 -24.10 13.73 -20.77
C SER A 65 -24.32 12.20 -20.83
N THR A 66 -24.68 11.55 -19.72
CA THR A 66 -24.97 10.12 -19.66
C THR A 66 -26.43 9.76 -19.36
N ASP A 67 -27.34 10.72 -19.11
CA ASP A 67 -28.76 10.42 -18.82
C ASP A 67 -29.72 11.14 -19.79
N ASN A 68 -30.67 10.38 -20.33
CA ASN A 68 -31.73 10.85 -21.23
C ASN A 68 -32.55 12.01 -20.64
N ILE A 69 -32.94 12.94 -21.51
CA ILE A 69 -33.62 14.21 -21.17
C ILE A 69 -35.09 13.93 -20.82
N TYR A 70 -35.55 14.30 -19.61
CA TYR A 70 -36.98 14.31 -19.24
C TYR A 70 -37.37 15.63 -18.57
N PHE A 71 -38.55 16.16 -18.88
CA PHE A 71 -39.08 17.42 -18.32
C PHE A 71 -39.79 17.21 -16.97
N THR A 72 -39.51 18.09 -16.01
CA THR A 72 -40.32 18.30 -14.79
C THR A 72 -40.75 19.76 -14.76
N ALA A 73 -42.04 20.06 -14.95
CA ALA A 73 -42.57 21.41 -14.82
C ALA A 73 -43.34 21.53 -13.50
N ALA A 74 -42.73 22.15 -12.49
CA ALA A 74 -43.49 22.66 -11.35
C ALA A 74 -44.21 23.95 -11.79
N ILE A 75 -45.54 23.97 -11.74
CA ILE A 75 -46.35 25.15 -12.06
C ILE A 75 -45.98 26.26 -11.07
N ASN A 76 -45.29 27.31 -11.54
CA ASN A 76 -44.86 28.43 -10.70
C ASN A 76 -45.91 29.57 -10.69
N GLU A 77 -45.79 30.49 -9.72
CA GLU A 77 -46.72 31.62 -9.57
C GLU A 77 -46.79 32.55 -10.80
N GLY A 78 -45.75 32.57 -11.64
CA GLY A 78 -45.72 33.35 -12.88
C GLY A 78 -46.66 32.81 -13.95
N LEU A 79 -46.70 31.48 -14.14
CA LEU A 79 -47.63 30.82 -15.07
C LEU A 79 -49.08 30.95 -14.60
N LEU A 80 -49.31 30.82 -13.28
CA LEU A 80 -50.64 30.99 -12.67
C LEU A 80 -51.16 32.43 -12.82
N ASN A 81 -50.33 33.45 -12.60
CA ASN A 81 -50.69 34.85 -12.82
C ASN A 81 -50.97 35.18 -14.29
N TYR A 82 -50.38 34.41 -15.22
CA TYR A 82 -50.62 34.58 -16.64
C TYR A 82 -51.95 33.93 -17.09
N LEU A 83 -52.27 32.76 -16.54
CA LEU A 83 -53.52 32.01 -16.81
C LEU A 83 -54.78 32.62 -16.16
N ASP A 84 -54.62 33.60 -15.26
CA ASP A 84 -55.71 34.36 -14.64
C ASP A 84 -56.23 35.53 -15.53
N LYS A 85 -55.63 35.73 -16.71
CA LYS A 85 -56.10 36.71 -17.72
C LYS A 85 -57.23 36.15 -18.58
N ASP A 86 -58.03 37.03 -19.19
CA ASP A 86 -59.22 36.64 -19.97
C ASP A 86 -58.92 36.08 -21.37
N CYS A 87 -58.15 35.00 -21.45
CA CYS A 87 -57.84 34.28 -22.69
C CYS A 87 -58.84 33.13 -22.91
N GLU A 88 -59.34 32.95 -24.14
CA GLU A 88 -60.37 31.94 -24.46
C GLU A 88 -59.79 30.59 -24.95
N TYR A 89 -58.58 30.59 -25.51
CA TYR A 89 -57.86 29.42 -26.04
C TYR A 89 -56.37 29.41 -25.60
N MET A 90 -55.75 28.23 -25.56
CA MET A 90 -54.33 27.99 -25.24
C MET A 90 -53.68 27.07 -26.27
N LEU A 91 -52.46 27.41 -26.72
CA LEU A 91 -51.68 26.65 -27.69
C LEU A 91 -50.45 26.00 -27.04
N ILE A 92 -50.13 24.74 -27.41
CA ILE A 92 -49.00 23.96 -26.88
C ILE A 92 -48.26 23.29 -28.06
N LEU A 93 -46.91 23.38 -28.11
CA LEU A 93 -46.07 22.95 -29.25
C LEU A 93 -44.97 21.94 -28.85
N ASN A 94 -44.73 20.88 -29.63
CA ASN A 94 -43.65 19.90 -29.40
C ASN A 94 -42.25 20.42 -29.80
N GLN A 95 -41.19 19.98 -29.11
CA GLN A 95 -39.81 20.43 -29.31
C GLN A 95 -39.06 19.69 -30.44
N ASP A 96 -39.55 18.55 -30.93
CA ASP A 96 -38.76 17.67 -31.81
C ASP A 96 -39.18 17.63 -33.30
N MET A 97 -39.93 18.61 -33.80
CA MET A 97 -40.32 18.64 -35.22
C MET A 97 -40.11 20.01 -35.87
N TYR A 98 -39.50 20.00 -37.07
CA TYR A 98 -39.44 21.16 -37.95
C TYR A 98 -40.87 21.59 -38.29
N LEU A 99 -41.25 22.81 -37.90
CA LEU A 99 -42.48 23.43 -38.41
C LEU A 99 -42.26 23.83 -39.87
N GLU A 100 -42.96 23.15 -40.77
CA GLU A 100 -43.05 23.56 -42.18
C GLU A 100 -43.53 25.03 -42.25
N PRO A 101 -42.89 25.91 -43.04
CA PRO A 101 -43.23 27.34 -43.10
C PRO A 101 -44.71 27.65 -43.33
N ASP A 102 -45.41 26.81 -44.10
CA ASP A 102 -46.84 26.95 -44.39
C ASP A 102 -47.74 26.73 -43.15
N ALA A 103 -47.31 25.86 -42.22
CA ALA A 103 -48.01 25.64 -40.95
C ALA A 103 -47.87 26.84 -40.00
N VAL A 104 -46.70 27.50 -40.02
CA VAL A 104 -46.47 28.75 -39.28
C VAL A 104 -47.34 29.86 -39.84
N GLU A 105 -47.45 29.98 -41.17
CA GLU A 105 -48.26 31.02 -41.82
C GLU A 105 -49.77 30.82 -41.58
N GLN A 106 -50.27 29.58 -41.60
CA GLN A 106 -51.66 29.27 -41.24
C GLN A 106 -51.98 29.58 -39.77
N MET A 107 -51.01 29.33 -38.87
CA MET A 107 -51.15 29.63 -37.45
C MET A 107 -51.20 31.13 -37.18
N VAL A 108 -50.37 31.92 -37.88
CA VAL A 108 -50.39 33.38 -37.82
C VAL A 108 -51.73 33.94 -38.29
N ARG A 109 -52.27 33.46 -39.43
CA ARG A 109 -53.58 33.89 -39.95
C ARG A 109 -54.75 33.54 -39.01
N PHE A 110 -54.67 32.42 -38.30
CA PHE A 110 -55.67 32.03 -37.29
C PHE A 110 -55.65 32.98 -36.09
N MET A 111 -54.46 33.38 -35.61
CA MET A 111 -54.31 34.33 -34.51
C MET A 111 -54.74 35.76 -34.89
N ASP A 112 -54.44 36.19 -36.12
CA ASP A 112 -54.86 37.49 -36.64
C ASP A 112 -56.39 37.62 -36.79
N SER A 113 -57.09 36.50 -37.02
CA SER A 113 -58.56 36.46 -37.12
C SER A 113 -59.28 36.29 -35.78
N HIS A 114 -58.56 35.99 -34.68
CA HIS A 114 -59.13 35.75 -33.35
C HIS A 114 -58.38 36.56 -32.27
N PRO A 115 -58.58 37.89 -32.18
CA PRO A 115 -57.77 38.81 -31.37
C PRO A 115 -57.91 38.67 -29.85
N GLN A 116 -58.75 37.75 -29.36
CA GLN A 116 -58.87 37.41 -27.93
C GLN A 116 -57.99 36.19 -27.54
N CYS A 117 -57.21 35.65 -28.48
CA CYS A 117 -56.09 34.76 -28.20
C CYS A 117 -54.90 35.59 -27.67
N GLY A 118 -54.67 35.57 -26.36
CA GLY A 118 -53.60 36.32 -25.72
C GLY A 118 -52.27 35.54 -25.61
N ILE A 119 -51.17 36.18 -26.02
CA ILE A 119 -49.77 35.73 -25.80
C ILE A 119 -49.13 36.59 -24.69
N GLY A 120 -48.36 35.95 -23.82
CA GLY A 120 -47.60 36.56 -22.72
C GLY A 120 -46.18 36.70 -23.18
N THR A 121 -45.65 37.92 -23.07
CA THR A 121 -44.42 38.37 -23.72
C THR A 121 -43.33 37.30 -23.80
N PRO A 122 -42.96 36.89 -25.01
CA PRO A 122 -41.83 35.99 -25.25
C PRO A 122 -40.55 36.85 -25.56
N LEU A 123 -39.30 36.29 -25.50
CA LEU A 123 -37.92 36.91 -25.70
C LEU A 123 -37.08 36.54 -27.01
N GLN A 124 -36.88 37.41 -28.01
CA GLN A 124 -36.18 37.15 -29.30
C GLN A 124 -35.90 38.51 -29.95
N LEU A 125 -34.82 38.60 -30.73
CA LEU A 125 -34.93 38.74 -32.19
C LEU A 125 -33.56 38.78 -32.88
N HIS A 126 -33.55 38.24 -34.10
CA HIS A 126 -32.60 38.61 -35.14
C HIS A 126 -33.08 39.91 -35.84
N SER A 127 -32.20 40.50 -36.63
CA SER A 127 -31.80 41.90 -36.60
C SER A 127 -32.59 42.96 -37.39
N GLU A 128 -33.89 42.81 -37.72
CA GLU A 128 -34.58 43.85 -38.53
C GLU A 128 -35.98 44.33 -38.09
N ASN A 129 -36.57 43.85 -36.98
CA ASN A 129 -37.71 44.50 -36.31
C ASN A 129 -37.91 43.89 -34.90
N PRO A 130 -38.31 44.62 -33.83
CA PRO A 130 -37.89 44.29 -32.46
C PRO A 130 -38.92 43.64 -31.48
N ASP A 131 -40.01 42.98 -31.90
CA ASP A 131 -41.10 42.61 -30.95
C ASP A 131 -41.73 41.18 -30.94
N TYR A 132 -41.11 40.03 -31.32
CA TYR A 132 -41.75 38.69 -31.13
C TYR A 132 -40.84 37.46 -31.03
N VAL A 133 -41.32 36.40 -30.34
CA VAL A 133 -40.56 35.26 -29.79
C VAL A 133 -41.51 34.05 -29.54
N VAL A 134 -41.04 32.80 -29.60
CA VAL A 134 -41.85 31.58 -29.41
C VAL A 134 -41.25 30.63 -28.35
N TYR A 135 -42.10 29.94 -27.58
CA TYR A 135 -41.79 28.96 -26.51
C TYR A 135 -42.33 27.56 -26.89
N ALA A 136 -41.62 26.46 -26.56
CA ALA A 136 -41.95 25.07 -26.92
C ALA A 136 -41.95 24.10 -25.70
N GLY A 137 -42.85 23.11 -25.72
CA GLY A 137 -42.96 21.96 -24.80
C GLY A 137 -44.25 21.14 -25.09
N CYS A 138 -44.14 19.81 -25.29
CA CYS A 138 -45.25 18.92 -25.71
C CYS A 138 -46.00 18.22 -24.58
N LEU A 139 -47.23 17.79 -24.89
CA LEU A 139 -48.12 16.97 -24.06
C LEU A 139 -49.17 16.28 -24.99
N GLU A 140 -49.14 14.95 -25.13
CA GLU A 140 -50.22 14.16 -25.76
C GLU A 140 -51.11 13.49 -24.69
N ALA A 141 -52.36 13.17 -25.07
CA ALA A 141 -53.57 13.43 -24.28
C ALA A 141 -54.19 12.24 -23.51
N PHE A 142 -54.91 12.57 -22.43
CA PHE A 142 -55.94 11.73 -21.79
C PHE A 142 -57.26 11.74 -22.60
N PRO A 143 -58.10 10.68 -22.51
CA PRO A 143 -59.02 10.30 -23.57
C PRO A 143 -60.42 10.91 -23.40
N PHE A 144 -60.78 11.89 -24.22
CA PHE A 144 -62.19 12.22 -24.48
C PHE A 144 -62.40 12.63 -25.95
N GLY A 145 -63.05 11.73 -26.71
CA GLY A 145 -63.87 12.09 -27.87
C GLY A 145 -63.16 12.37 -29.20
N LYS A 146 -63.44 11.50 -30.19
CA LYS A 146 -63.30 11.67 -31.66
C LYS A 146 -62.22 12.64 -32.16
N HIS A 147 -61.00 12.14 -32.33
CA HIS A 147 -59.93 12.84 -33.05
C HIS A 147 -60.23 12.90 -34.57
N GLN A 148 -60.25 14.09 -35.16
CA GLN A 148 -60.13 14.29 -36.62
C GLN A 148 -58.85 15.06 -36.92
N GLN A 149 -58.08 14.60 -37.90
CA GLN A 149 -56.88 15.26 -38.42
C GLN A 149 -57.24 16.16 -39.61
N GLY A 150 -56.70 17.38 -39.69
CA GLY A 150 -56.93 18.31 -40.79
C GLY A 150 -56.17 19.64 -40.65
N PRO A 151 -56.10 20.47 -41.72
CA PRO A 151 -55.42 21.77 -41.69
C PRO A 151 -56.14 22.79 -40.78
N ILE A 152 -55.35 23.67 -40.16
CA ILE A 152 -55.80 24.70 -39.18
C ILE A 152 -56.92 25.59 -39.74
N SER A 153 -56.98 25.81 -41.05
CA SER A 153 -57.99 26.65 -41.69
C SER A 153 -59.42 26.10 -41.67
N GLN A 154 -59.65 24.86 -41.19
CA GLN A 154 -60.98 24.22 -41.15
C GLN A 154 -61.69 24.34 -39.79
N PHE A 155 -61.15 25.10 -38.84
CA PHE A 155 -61.72 25.28 -37.51
C PHE A 155 -63.03 26.08 -37.51
N THR A 156 -64.04 25.59 -36.77
CA THR A 156 -65.30 26.31 -36.46
C THR A 156 -65.46 26.46 -34.95
N GLU A 157 -66.12 27.54 -34.49
CA GLU A 157 -66.23 27.93 -33.08
C GLU A 157 -66.78 26.86 -32.12
N ASP A 158 -67.46 25.80 -32.57
CA ASP A 158 -68.17 24.85 -31.68
C ASP A 158 -67.48 23.49 -31.43
N ALA A 159 -66.29 23.25 -31.98
CA ALA A 159 -65.69 21.91 -32.00
C ALA A 159 -64.70 21.60 -30.83
N PRO A 160 -64.77 20.42 -30.15
CA PRO A 160 -64.20 20.25 -28.80
C PRO A 160 -62.67 19.95 -28.70
N LEU A 161 -62.02 19.35 -29.71
CA LEU A 161 -60.57 19.07 -29.71
C LEU A 161 -60.06 18.83 -31.14
N PHE A 162 -58.96 19.47 -31.57
CA PHE A 162 -58.35 19.25 -32.89
C PHE A 162 -56.83 19.15 -32.85
N TRP A 163 -56.29 18.38 -33.79
CA TRP A 163 -54.86 18.08 -33.91
C TRP A 163 -54.28 18.65 -35.20
N GLY A 164 -53.30 19.54 -35.06
CA GLY A 164 -52.52 20.08 -36.16
C GLY A 164 -51.25 19.26 -36.37
N ASN A 165 -51.31 18.31 -37.30
CA ASN A 165 -50.19 17.50 -37.82
C ASN A 165 -49.10 17.10 -36.79
N GLY A 166 -49.51 16.51 -35.66
CA GLY A 166 -48.61 15.87 -34.68
C GLY A 166 -47.66 16.80 -33.91
N ALA A 167 -47.74 18.13 -34.09
CA ALA A 167 -46.80 19.07 -33.50
C ALA A 167 -47.45 20.20 -32.67
N CYS A 168 -48.77 20.37 -32.75
CA CYS A 168 -49.50 21.45 -32.09
C CYS A 168 -50.85 21.00 -31.52
N MET A 169 -51.15 21.38 -30.27
CA MET A 169 -52.45 21.18 -29.62
C MET A 169 -53.08 22.54 -29.24
N ILE A 170 -54.40 22.67 -29.46
CA ILE A 170 -55.20 23.84 -29.07
C ILE A 170 -56.24 23.42 -28.03
N LEU A 171 -56.23 24.04 -26.85
CA LEU A 171 -57.14 23.76 -25.74
C LEU A 171 -58.03 24.97 -25.42
N ARG A 172 -59.31 24.75 -25.13
CA ARG A 172 -60.24 25.80 -24.69
C ARG A 172 -60.09 26.09 -23.20
N LYS A 173 -60.32 27.34 -22.78
CA LYS A 173 -60.25 27.78 -21.37
C LYS A 173 -61.10 26.92 -20.43
N GLN A 174 -62.31 26.53 -20.87
CA GLN A 174 -63.20 25.70 -20.06
C GLN A 174 -62.61 24.31 -19.78
N MET A 175 -61.94 23.71 -20.76
CA MET A 175 -61.33 22.38 -20.62
C MET A 175 -60.11 22.39 -19.69
N ILE A 176 -59.31 23.46 -19.72
CA ILE A 176 -58.16 23.68 -18.81
C ILE A 176 -58.61 23.70 -17.34
N ARG A 177 -59.79 24.27 -17.08
CA ARG A 177 -60.42 24.25 -15.74
C ARG A 177 -60.96 22.86 -15.38
N GLU A 178 -61.55 22.15 -16.34
CA GLU A 178 -62.11 20.80 -16.13
C GLU A 178 -61.05 19.74 -15.83
N ILE A 179 -59.89 19.78 -16.49
CA ILE A 179 -58.75 18.87 -16.22
C ILE A 179 -57.88 19.31 -15.02
N GLY A 180 -58.21 20.45 -14.40
CA GLY A 180 -57.57 20.91 -13.16
C GLY A 180 -56.15 21.45 -13.33
N LEU A 181 -55.74 21.85 -14.53
CA LEU A 181 -54.37 22.32 -14.83
C LEU A 181 -53.98 23.62 -14.10
N LEU A 182 -54.95 24.33 -13.51
CA LEU A 182 -54.76 25.54 -12.72
C LEU A 182 -54.60 25.28 -11.21
N ASP A 183 -54.62 24.02 -10.79
CA ASP A 183 -54.45 23.65 -9.39
C ASP A 183 -52.97 23.67 -8.99
N LYS A 184 -52.65 24.47 -7.97
CA LYS A 184 -51.28 24.73 -7.50
C LYS A 184 -50.60 23.49 -6.92
N ASN A 185 -51.39 22.44 -6.64
CA ASN A 185 -50.94 21.19 -6.03
C ASN A 185 -51.00 20.00 -7.00
N LEU A 186 -51.04 20.25 -8.31
CA LEU A 186 -50.96 19.23 -9.35
C LEU A 186 -49.50 18.97 -9.75
N VAL A 187 -49.07 17.70 -9.76
CA VAL A 187 -47.78 17.29 -10.34
C VAL A 187 -48.04 16.44 -11.58
N PHE A 188 -47.41 16.81 -12.69
CA PHE A 188 -47.54 16.17 -13.99
C PHE A 188 -46.24 15.44 -14.35
N VAL A 189 -46.32 14.16 -14.73
CA VAL A 189 -45.18 13.36 -15.20
C VAL A 189 -45.55 12.66 -16.51
N ALA A 190 -44.83 12.98 -17.58
CA ALA A 190 -44.96 12.33 -18.89
C ALA A 190 -43.59 11.85 -19.39
N SER A 191 -43.59 10.75 -20.14
CA SER A 191 -42.47 10.35 -21.01
C SER A 191 -42.92 10.32 -22.47
N ASP A 192 -41.97 10.34 -23.41
CA ASP A 192 -42.14 10.45 -24.87
C ASP A 192 -42.92 9.32 -25.57
N SER A 193 -43.64 8.49 -24.84
CA SER A 193 -44.40 7.36 -25.41
C SER A 193 -45.67 7.13 -24.62
N ASP A 194 -46.83 7.39 -25.23
CA ASP A 194 -48.20 6.93 -24.91
C ASP A 194 -48.69 6.81 -23.43
N TYR A 195 -47.93 7.26 -22.43
CA TYR A 195 -48.19 7.03 -21.01
C TYR A 195 -47.95 8.30 -20.16
N CYS A 196 -48.95 8.72 -19.38
CA CYS A 196 -48.90 9.88 -18.50
C CYS A 196 -49.48 9.58 -17.11
N PHE A 197 -48.94 10.21 -16.05
CA PHE A 197 -49.49 10.18 -14.69
C PHE A 197 -49.74 11.60 -14.16
N THR A 198 -50.83 11.78 -13.39
CA THR A 198 -51.15 13.05 -12.70
C THR A 198 -51.55 12.80 -11.25
N ALA A 199 -51.13 13.66 -10.32
CA ALA A 199 -51.45 13.57 -8.88
C ALA A 199 -52.08 14.87 -8.33
N ARG A 200 -53.08 14.79 -7.42
CA ARG A 200 -53.75 15.94 -6.78
C ARG A 200 -53.88 15.76 -5.26
N ALA A 201 -53.67 16.83 -4.49
CA ALA A 201 -53.53 16.80 -3.02
C ALA A 201 -54.81 16.53 -2.18
N ARG A 202 -55.90 16.02 -2.74
CA ARG A 202 -57.11 15.63 -1.96
C ARG A 202 -57.76 14.31 -2.41
N GLY A 203 -56.97 13.43 -3.01
CA GLY A 203 -57.37 12.09 -3.44
C GLY A 203 -56.85 11.75 -4.83
N TRP A 204 -56.38 10.52 -5.01
CA TRP A 204 -55.96 10.02 -6.32
C TRP A 204 -57.20 9.65 -7.15
N GLN A 205 -57.36 10.28 -8.30
CA GLN A 205 -58.10 9.67 -9.42
C GLN A 205 -57.08 9.27 -10.48
N VAL A 206 -56.78 7.97 -10.52
CA VAL A 206 -56.12 7.38 -11.69
C VAL A 206 -57.15 7.40 -12.82
N TRP A 207 -56.97 8.32 -13.77
CA TRP A 207 -57.66 8.19 -15.04
C TRP A 207 -57.10 6.93 -15.69
N ARG A 208 -57.98 5.93 -15.80
CA ARG A 208 -57.80 4.58 -16.36
C ARG A 208 -56.46 4.40 -17.09
N ILE A 209 -55.64 3.47 -16.59
CA ILE A 209 -54.73 2.69 -17.44
C ILE A 209 -55.64 2.11 -18.51
N ALA A 210 -55.66 2.71 -19.70
CA ALA A 210 -56.24 2.02 -20.83
C ALA A 210 -55.36 0.79 -21.00
N SER A 211 -55.90 -0.37 -20.64
CA SER A 211 -55.60 -1.52 -21.46
C SER A 211 -56.01 -1.13 -22.88
N ALA A 212 -55.06 -0.61 -23.64
CA ALA A 212 -55.08 -0.89 -25.06
C ALA A 212 -55.20 -2.40 -25.14
N ARG A 213 -56.34 -2.87 -25.64
CA ARG A 213 -56.59 -4.27 -25.88
C ARG A 213 -55.40 -4.82 -26.68
N GLY A 214 -54.66 -5.75 -26.08
CA GLY A 214 -53.48 -6.34 -26.69
C GLY A 214 -52.26 -5.40 -26.59
N VAL A 215 -51.06 -5.88 -26.27
CA VAL A 215 -50.23 -6.48 -27.34
C VAL A 215 -51.00 -6.41 -28.65
N HIS A 216 -50.82 -5.33 -29.41
CA HIS A 216 -51.11 -5.45 -30.83
C HIS A 216 -50.48 -6.78 -31.25
N GLU A 217 -51.24 -7.66 -31.89
CA GLU A 217 -50.64 -8.81 -32.59
C GLU A 217 -49.51 -8.33 -33.54
N HIS A 218 -49.41 -7.01 -33.79
CA HIS A 218 -48.28 -6.30 -34.37
C HIS A 218 -47.87 -5.03 -33.57
N GLY A 219 -47.02 -5.15 -32.54
CA GLY A 219 -46.05 -4.15 -32.00
C GLY A 219 -46.45 -2.68 -31.75
N ALA A 220 -45.96 -2.08 -30.66
CA ALA A 220 -46.01 -0.63 -30.45
C ALA A 220 -45.05 0.09 -31.41
N SER A 221 -45.63 0.84 -32.36
CA SER A 221 -45.03 1.89 -33.20
C SER A 221 -43.54 1.75 -33.57
N GLY A 222 -43.27 0.78 -34.44
CA GLY A 222 -42.00 0.62 -35.16
C GLY A 222 -41.91 -0.80 -35.71
N ALA A 223 -41.87 -0.94 -37.03
CA ALA A 223 -42.16 -2.18 -37.75
C ALA A 223 -41.20 -3.38 -37.52
N ASP A 224 -40.25 -3.32 -36.58
CA ASP A 224 -39.09 -4.22 -36.58
C ASP A 224 -38.87 -5.07 -35.31
N GLY A 225 -39.84 -5.16 -34.38
CA GLY A 225 -39.84 -6.20 -33.32
C GLY A 225 -38.51 -6.35 -32.56
N ASN A 226 -37.87 -5.23 -32.21
CA ASN A 226 -36.52 -5.24 -31.65
C ASN A 226 -36.57 -5.42 -30.12
N ALA A 227 -36.28 -6.64 -29.66
CA ALA A 227 -36.23 -7.01 -28.25
C ALA A 227 -35.23 -6.17 -27.42
N GLU A 228 -34.16 -5.62 -28.01
CA GLU A 228 -33.25 -4.70 -27.31
C GLU A 228 -33.93 -3.37 -26.98
N MET A 229 -34.76 -2.85 -27.89
CA MET A 229 -35.48 -1.60 -27.67
C MET A 229 -36.57 -1.75 -26.62
N ASP A 230 -37.26 -2.89 -26.59
CA ASP A 230 -38.26 -3.19 -25.56
C ASP A 230 -37.63 -3.39 -24.18
N LEU A 231 -36.44 -4.01 -24.13
CA LEU A 231 -35.67 -4.15 -22.91
C LEU A 231 -35.15 -2.81 -22.38
N LEU A 232 -34.68 -1.92 -23.26
CA LEU A 232 -34.24 -0.57 -22.90
C LEU A 232 -35.38 0.22 -22.24
N LYS A 233 -36.58 0.16 -22.83
CA LYS A 233 -37.79 0.82 -22.31
C LYS A 233 -38.20 0.29 -20.92
N ILE A 234 -38.17 -1.03 -20.70
CA ILE A 234 -38.54 -1.62 -19.40
C ILE A 234 -37.49 -1.31 -18.32
N ASN A 235 -36.19 -1.26 -18.67
CA ASN A 235 -35.13 -0.90 -17.72
C ASN A 235 -35.25 0.55 -17.23
N ASP A 236 -35.58 1.48 -18.13
CA ASP A 236 -35.84 2.88 -17.76
C ASP A 236 -37.02 2.98 -16.79
N MET A 237 -38.12 2.25 -17.03
CA MET A 237 -39.26 2.18 -16.10
C MET A 237 -38.86 1.67 -14.70
N LEU A 238 -38.03 0.62 -14.63
CA LEU A 238 -37.56 0.04 -13.37
C LEU A 238 -36.63 0.97 -12.59
N TYR A 239 -35.80 1.74 -13.29
CA TYR A 239 -34.90 2.72 -12.70
C TYR A 239 -35.67 3.87 -12.06
N PHE A 240 -36.62 4.48 -12.78
CA PHE A 240 -37.40 5.61 -12.26
C PHE A 240 -38.39 5.20 -11.17
N GLY A 241 -39.07 4.06 -11.33
CA GLY A 241 -39.98 3.53 -10.32
C GLY A 241 -39.28 3.31 -8.97
N ARG A 242 -38.07 2.72 -8.96
CA ARG A 242 -37.31 2.55 -7.71
C ARG A 242 -36.86 3.88 -7.13
N LYS A 243 -36.33 4.80 -7.94
CA LYS A 243 -35.74 6.05 -7.44
C LYS A 243 -36.77 7.02 -6.86
N TRP A 244 -38.00 7.03 -7.36
CA TRP A 244 -39.06 7.94 -6.92
C TRP A 244 -40.12 7.29 -5.99
N LEU A 245 -40.51 6.03 -6.22
CA LEU A 245 -41.55 5.37 -5.40
C LEU A 245 -41.02 4.83 -4.06
N THR A 246 -39.69 4.65 -3.91
CA THR A 246 -39.10 4.17 -2.65
C THR A 246 -38.53 5.30 -1.75
N GLY A 247 -38.55 6.55 -2.23
CA GLY A 247 -38.09 7.72 -1.48
C GLY A 247 -38.96 8.04 -0.25
N GLY A 248 -38.34 8.59 0.81
CA GLY A 248 -39.03 8.91 2.08
C GLY A 248 -40.25 9.84 1.93
N LEU A 249 -40.19 10.77 0.98
CA LEU A 249 -41.25 11.75 0.70
C LEU A 249 -42.57 11.10 0.23
N TYR A 250 -42.52 9.96 -0.46
CA TYR A 250 -43.71 9.22 -0.91
C TYR A 250 -44.41 8.49 0.24
N ARG A 251 -43.62 7.86 1.14
CA ARG A 251 -44.14 7.13 2.31
C ARG A 251 -44.85 8.05 3.30
N GLU A 252 -44.40 9.30 3.43
CA GLU A 252 -45.07 10.32 4.25
C GLU A 252 -46.41 10.77 3.62
N MET A 253 -46.50 10.87 2.29
CA MET A 253 -47.71 11.33 1.59
C MET A 253 -48.77 10.23 1.38
N ALA A 254 -48.35 8.96 1.25
CA ALA A 254 -49.25 7.81 1.07
C ALA A 254 -49.98 7.41 2.37
N ALA A 255 -49.45 7.77 3.54
CA ALA A 255 -50.09 7.53 4.84
C ALA A 255 -51.37 8.36 5.06
N GLU A 256 -51.62 9.38 4.24
CA GLU A 256 -52.74 10.31 4.40
C GLU A 256 -53.95 10.04 3.47
N GLY A 257 -53.98 8.95 2.69
CA GLY A 257 -55.19 8.59 1.95
C GLY A 257 -55.14 7.30 1.12
N ASP A 258 -56.18 6.47 1.27
CA ASP A 258 -56.41 5.25 0.50
C ASP A 258 -56.59 5.55 -0.99
N ASN A 259 -55.75 4.91 -1.83
CA ASN A 259 -56.09 4.38 -3.18
C ASN A 259 -54.88 3.81 -3.97
N CYS A 260 -53.67 3.74 -3.41
CA CYS A 260 -52.58 2.90 -3.95
C CYS A 260 -51.65 2.48 -2.81
N THR A 261 -51.80 1.27 -2.28
CA THR A 261 -50.98 0.81 -1.15
C THR A 261 -49.56 0.49 -1.63
N PRO A 262 -48.53 0.62 -0.77
CA PRO A 262 -47.16 0.24 -1.11
C PRO A 262 -47.04 -1.17 -1.71
N GLU A 263 -47.87 -2.13 -1.25
CA GLU A 263 -47.85 -3.50 -1.75
C GLU A 263 -48.28 -3.63 -3.22
N ALA A 264 -49.21 -2.80 -3.70
CA ALA A 264 -49.66 -2.82 -5.09
C ALA A 264 -48.57 -2.32 -6.05
N ILE A 265 -47.77 -1.34 -5.61
CA ILE A 265 -46.64 -0.80 -6.34
C ILE A 265 -45.50 -1.81 -6.41
N ASP A 266 -45.17 -2.43 -5.28
CA ASP A 266 -44.15 -3.48 -5.23
C ASP A 266 -44.51 -4.66 -6.15
N THR A 267 -45.79 -5.02 -6.23
CA THR A 267 -46.27 -6.08 -7.13
C THR A 267 -46.01 -5.75 -8.61
N ILE A 268 -46.29 -4.53 -9.04
CA ILE A 268 -46.08 -4.08 -10.43
C ILE A 268 -44.59 -3.98 -10.76
N MET A 269 -43.78 -3.44 -9.84
CA MET A 269 -42.33 -3.33 -10.00
C MET A 269 -41.67 -4.70 -10.12
N ASN A 270 -42.18 -5.68 -9.36
CA ASN A 270 -41.72 -7.07 -9.47
C ASN A 270 -42.10 -7.69 -10.82
N GLN A 271 -43.32 -7.46 -11.33
CA GLN A 271 -43.73 -7.99 -12.64
C GLN A 271 -42.90 -7.42 -13.80
N LEU A 272 -42.60 -6.11 -13.79
CA LEU A 272 -41.74 -5.48 -14.80
C LEU A 272 -40.29 -5.99 -14.72
N ALA A 273 -39.78 -6.26 -13.51
CA ALA A 273 -38.46 -6.83 -13.32
C ALA A 273 -38.36 -8.27 -13.88
N HIS A 274 -39.43 -9.07 -13.72
CA HIS A 274 -39.52 -10.40 -14.32
C HIS A 274 -39.58 -10.32 -15.85
N ALA A 275 -40.41 -9.45 -16.42
CA ALA A 275 -40.50 -9.28 -17.88
C ALA A 275 -39.17 -8.81 -18.50
N ALA A 276 -38.43 -7.93 -17.83
CA ALA A 276 -37.09 -7.52 -18.26
C ALA A 276 -36.08 -8.68 -18.24
N ALA A 277 -36.17 -9.56 -17.24
CA ALA A 277 -35.32 -10.74 -17.14
C ALA A 277 -35.64 -11.76 -18.25
N ASP A 278 -36.93 -11.98 -18.52
CA ASP A 278 -37.39 -12.90 -19.56
C ASP A 278 -36.95 -12.44 -20.97
N LEU A 279 -37.01 -11.13 -21.26
CA LEU A 279 -36.56 -10.56 -22.53
C LEU A 279 -35.03 -10.59 -22.70
N ARG A 280 -34.27 -10.39 -21.62
CA ARG A 280 -32.80 -10.60 -21.61
C ARG A 280 -32.45 -12.06 -21.87
N GLN A 281 -33.16 -12.98 -21.25
CA GLN A 281 -32.90 -14.41 -21.42
C GLN A 281 -33.28 -14.91 -22.81
N ALA A 282 -34.35 -14.35 -23.41
CA ALA A 282 -34.80 -14.70 -24.76
C ALA A 282 -33.88 -14.21 -25.89
N SER A 283 -33.04 -13.19 -25.64
CA SER A 283 -32.11 -12.62 -26.63
C SER A 283 -30.72 -13.27 -26.62
N LEU A 284 -30.39 -14.05 -25.59
CA LEU A 284 -29.10 -14.69 -25.42
C LEU A 284 -29.15 -16.16 -25.88
N LYS A 285 -28.28 -16.57 -26.80
CA LYS A 285 -28.29 -17.94 -27.33
C LYS A 285 -27.23 -18.83 -26.67
N PRO A 286 -27.47 -20.15 -26.52
CA PRO A 286 -26.47 -21.08 -25.97
C PRO A 286 -25.13 -21.11 -26.71
N GLU A 287 -25.14 -20.84 -28.02
CA GLU A 287 -23.93 -20.71 -28.86
C GLU A 287 -23.05 -19.50 -28.49
N ASP A 288 -23.57 -18.52 -27.74
CA ASP A 288 -22.86 -17.29 -27.38
C ASP A 288 -21.97 -17.46 -26.12
N VAL A 289 -22.12 -18.53 -25.33
CA VAL A 289 -21.39 -18.70 -24.06
C VAL A 289 -19.87 -18.71 -24.26
N SER A 290 -19.37 -19.45 -25.25
CA SER A 290 -17.93 -19.44 -25.55
C SER A 290 -17.48 -18.08 -26.08
N SER A 291 -18.30 -17.43 -26.92
CA SER A 291 -18.00 -16.11 -27.46
C SER A 291 -17.88 -15.05 -26.37
N TYR A 292 -18.79 -15.07 -25.38
CA TYR A 292 -18.74 -14.16 -24.23
C TYR A 292 -17.52 -14.42 -23.34
N ASN A 293 -17.14 -15.68 -23.13
CA ASN A 293 -15.93 -16.01 -22.38
C ASN A 293 -14.66 -15.54 -23.09
N ASP A 294 -14.59 -15.71 -24.42
CA ASP A 294 -13.45 -15.25 -25.22
C ASP A 294 -13.38 -13.71 -25.27
N GLU A 295 -14.53 -13.03 -25.38
CA GLU A 295 -14.63 -11.57 -25.30
C GLU A 295 -14.22 -11.05 -23.92
N ALA A 296 -14.63 -11.73 -22.84
CA ALA A 296 -14.24 -11.39 -21.47
C ALA A 296 -12.71 -11.46 -21.29
N ILE A 297 -12.05 -12.50 -21.81
CA ILE A 297 -10.59 -12.63 -21.79
C ILE A 297 -9.93 -11.49 -22.57
N SER A 298 -10.45 -11.14 -23.75
CA SER A 298 -9.91 -10.03 -24.56
C SER A 298 -10.05 -8.68 -23.85
N LEU A 299 -11.20 -8.42 -23.22
CA LEU A 299 -11.44 -7.21 -22.43
C LEU A 299 -10.53 -7.14 -21.19
N GLN A 300 -10.28 -8.28 -20.54
CA GLN A 300 -9.33 -8.39 -19.43
C GLN A 300 -7.90 -8.02 -19.86
N GLN A 301 -7.43 -8.55 -20.99
CA GLN A 301 -6.11 -8.22 -21.55
C GLN A 301 -5.99 -6.73 -21.91
N ALA A 302 -7.10 -6.08 -22.24
CA ALA A 302 -7.19 -4.64 -22.48
C ALA A 302 -7.37 -3.79 -21.21
N GLY A 303 -7.41 -4.40 -20.02
CA GLY A 303 -7.62 -3.73 -18.73
C GLY A 303 -9.06 -3.25 -18.47
N ARG A 304 -10.04 -3.69 -19.29
CA ARG A 304 -11.46 -3.31 -19.19
C ARG A 304 -12.23 -4.33 -18.35
N TYR A 305 -11.86 -4.44 -17.08
CA TYR A 305 -12.31 -5.53 -16.21
C TYR A 305 -13.81 -5.56 -15.93
N GLU A 306 -14.45 -4.41 -15.68
CA GLU A 306 -15.90 -4.35 -15.43
C GLU A 306 -16.72 -4.85 -16.63
N GLU A 307 -16.29 -4.50 -17.84
CA GLU A 307 -16.94 -4.96 -19.06
C GLU A 307 -16.71 -6.46 -19.28
N ALA A 308 -15.51 -6.96 -18.95
CA ALA A 308 -15.23 -8.39 -18.97
C ALA A 308 -16.15 -9.17 -18.01
N LEU A 309 -16.37 -8.66 -16.79
CA LEU A 309 -17.29 -9.26 -15.83
C LEU A 309 -18.75 -9.21 -16.30
N VAL A 310 -19.16 -8.17 -17.03
CA VAL A 310 -20.49 -8.14 -17.67
C VAL A 310 -20.63 -9.30 -18.66
N LYS A 311 -19.61 -9.56 -19.48
CA LYS A 311 -19.63 -10.70 -20.42
C LYS A 311 -19.68 -12.04 -19.71
N CYS A 312 -18.92 -12.22 -18.62
CA CYS A 312 -19.02 -13.43 -17.79
C CYS A 312 -20.42 -13.61 -17.18
N ARG A 313 -21.06 -12.54 -16.69
CA ARG A 313 -22.43 -12.60 -16.16
C ARG A 313 -23.45 -12.94 -17.24
N GLN A 314 -23.27 -12.44 -18.46
CA GLN A 314 -24.10 -12.81 -19.61
C GLN A 314 -23.94 -14.30 -19.93
N ALA A 315 -22.70 -14.79 -20.04
CA ALA A 315 -22.42 -16.22 -20.22
C ALA A 315 -23.05 -17.08 -19.11
N ALA A 316 -22.92 -16.68 -17.84
CA ALA A 316 -23.47 -17.38 -16.69
C ALA A 316 -25.01 -17.35 -16.65
N SER A 317 -25.65 -16.31 -17.19
CA SER A 317 -27.12 -16.25 -17.27
C SER A 317 -27.71 -17.22 -18.31
N ILE A 318 -26.93 -17.57 -19.33
CA ILE A 318 -27.30 -18.53 -20.37
C ILE A 318 -27.00 -19.96 -19.92
N ALA A 319 -25.79 -20.17 -19.38
CA ALA A 319 -25.31 -21.46 -18.91
C ALA A 319 -24.74 -21.34 -17.49
N PRO A 320 -25.59 -21.33 -16.45
CA PRO A 320 -25.15 -21.19 -15.05
C PRO A 320 -24.23 -22.34 -14.58
N ALA A 321 -24.28 -23.48 -15.27
CA ALA A 321 -23.49 -24.67 -15.00
C ALA A 321 -22.20 -24.76 -15.85
N ASP A 322 -21.85 -23.74 -16.63
CA ASP A 322 -20.59 -23.73 -17.39
C ASP A 322 -19.40 -23.40 -16.48
N ALA A 323 -18.59 -24.41 -16.16
CA ALA A 323 -17.43 -24.27 -15.29
C ALA A 323 -16.38 -23.27 -15.83
N ARG A 324 -16.23 -23.17 -17.17
CA ARG A 324 -15.27 -22.26 -17.80
C ARG A 324 -15.64 -20.80 -17.53
N THR A 325 -16.92 -20.43 -17.62
CA THR A 325 -17.40 -19.08 -17.32
C THR A 325 -17.02 -18.65 -15.90
N HIS A 326 -17.25 -19.52 -14.91
CA HIS A 326 -16.89 -19.23 -13.52
C HIS A 326 -15.39 -19.14 -13.30
N HIS A 327 -14.59 -19.96 -13.99
CA HIS A 327 -13.12 -19.86 -13.98
C HIS A 327 -12.63 -18.53 -14.58
N VAL A 328 -13.15 -18.12 -15.74
CA VAL A 328 -12.79 -16.84 -16.38
C VAL A 328 -13.18 -15.66 -15.49
N MET A 329 -14.36 -15.71 -14.86
CA MET A 329 -14.80 -14.71 -13.89
C MET A 329 -13.84 -14.61 -12.69
N GLY A 330 -13.45 -15.75 -12.12
CA GLY A 330 -12.46 -15.81 -11.04
C GLY A 330 -11.11 -15.20 -11.43
N PHE A 331 -10.64 -15.48 -12.65
CA PHE A 331 -9.38 -14.94 -13.18
C PHE A 331 -9.40 -13.41 -13.33
N ILE A 332 -10.52 -12.84 -13.79
CA ILE A 332 -10.69 -11.40 -13.90
C ILE A 332 -10.69 -10.75 -12.52
N LEU A 333 -11.46 -11.29 -11.57
CA LEU A 333 -11.54 -10.80 -10.18
C LEU A 333 -10.17 -10.85 -9.50
N GLN A 334 -9.43 -11.94 -9.69
CA GLN A 334 -8.07 -12.08 -9.17
C GLN A 334 -7.13 -11.02 -9.76
N THR A 335 -7.23 -10.72 -11.06
CA THR A 335 -6.43 -9.65 -11.70
C THR A 335 -6.74 -8.27 -11.10
N GLN A 336 -7.97 -8.05 -10.63
CA GLN A 336 -8.38 -6.82 -9.94
C GLN A 336 -8.01 -6.79 -8.45
N GLY A 337 -7.42 -7.87 -7.91
CA GLY A 337 -7.12 -8.02 -6.48
C GLY A 337 -8.33 -8.36 -5.62
N GLN A 338 -9.47 -8.71 -6.22
CA GLN A 338 -10.68 -9.17 -5.54
C GLN A 338 -10.59 -10.67 -5.25
N PHE A 339 -9.70 -11.04 -4.33
CA PHE A 339 -9.32 -12.43 -4.10
C PHE A 339 -10.44 -13.27 -3.45
N ASP A 340 -11.25 -12.69 -2.57
CA ASP A 340 -12.37 -13.41 -1.93
C ASP A 340 -13.41 -13.83 -2.97
N GLU A 341 -13.84 -12.92 -3.84
CA GLU A 341 -14.80 -13.21 -4.91
C GLU A 341 -14.19 -14.13 -5.99
N ALA A 342 -12.88 -14.05 -6.23
CA ALA A 342 -12.17 -14.98 -7.10
C ALA A 342 -12.21 -16.41 -6.56
N VAL A 343 -11.96 -16.59 -5.26
CA VAL A 343 -12.05 -17.90 -4.58
C VAL A 343 -13.44 -18.50 -4.72
N GLU A 344 -14.50 -17.72 -4.52
CA GLU A 344 -15.88 -18.20 -4.71
C GLU A 344 -16.13 -18.66 -6.15
N SER A 345 -15.67 -17.88 -7.13
CA SER A 345 -15.82 -18.19 -8.55
C SER A 345 -15.08 -19.46 -8.95
N TYR A 346 -13.85 -19.67 -8.44
CA TYR A 346 -13.09 -20.89 -8.71
C TYR A 346 -13.69 -22.11 -8.02
N ARG A 347 -14.14 -21.99 -6.77
CA ARG A 347 -14.87 -23.08 -6.08
C ARG A 347 -16.11 -23.48 -6.86
N ARG A 348 -16.84 -22.50 -7.41
CA ARG A 348 -17.99 -22.78 -8.26
C ARG A 348 -17.60 -23.52 -9.55
N ALA A 349 -16.51 -23.12 -10.20
CA ALA A 349 -15.98 -23.82 -11.37
C ALA A 349 -15.62 -25.29 -11.04
N ILE A 350 -15.02 -25.53 -9.87
CA ILE A 350 -14.62 -26.86 -9.39
C ILE A 350 -15.83 -27.72 -9.01
N GLU A 351 -16.84 -27.15 -8.36
CA GLU A 351 -18.11 -27.86 -8.06
C GLU A 351 -18.79 -28.37 -9.34
N LEU A 352 -18.77 -27.53 -10.38
CA LEU A 352 -19.36 -27.85 -11.69
C LEU A 352 -18.50 -28.83 -12.50
N LYS A 353 -17.17 -28.75 -12.34
CA LYS A 353 -16.20 -29.61 -13.02
C LYS A 353 -15.06 -30.00 -12.07
N PRO A 354 -15.20 -31.12 -11.32
CA PRO A 354 -14.20 -31.55 -10.33
C PRO A 354 -12.83 -31.96 -10.88
N ASP A 355 -12.70 -32.17 -12.19
CA ASP A 355 -11.43 -32.48 -12.87
C ASP A 355 -10.79 -31.25 -13.55
N PHE A 356 -11.21 -30.03 -13.17
CA PHE A 356 -10.70 -28.79 -13.76
C PHE A 356 -9.39 -28.31 -13.12
N ALA A 357 -8.27 -28.93 -13.51
CA ALA A 357 -6.93 -28.66 -12.93
C ALA A 357 -6.55 -27.16 -12.87
N GLN A 358 -6.82 -26.37 -13.91
CA GLN A 358 -6.51 -24.93 -13.94
C GLN A 358 -7.31 -24.12 -12.90
N ALA A 359 -8.55 -24.51 -12.60
CA ALA A 359 -9.35 -23.85 -11.58
C ALA A 359 -8.80 -24.11 -10.17
N TYR A 360 -8.28 -25.32 -9.92
CA TYR A 360 -7.56 -25.64 -8.68
C TYR A 360 -6.26 -24.85 -8.54
N ASP A 361 -5.46 -24.74 -9.60
CA ASP A 361 -4.21 -23.98 -9.54
C ASP A 361 -4.47 -22.48 -9.26
N HIS A 362 -5.40 -21.87 -9.99
CA HIS A 362 -5.74 -20.46 -9.77
C HIS A 362 -6.43 -20.21 -8.42
N LEU A 363 -7.24 -21.15 -7.93
CA LEU A 363 -7.78 -21.12 -6.57
C LEU A 363 -6.64 -21.08 -5.55
N GLY A 364 -5.61 -21.91 -5.73
CA GLY A 364 -4.43 -21.92 -4.87
C GLY A 364 -3.73 -20.57 -4.83
N VAL A 365 -3.51 -19.93 -5.99
CA VAL A 365 -2.91 -18.58 -6.06
C VAL A 365 -3.74 -17.55 -5.29
N ALA A 366 -5.06 -17.51 -5.52
CA ALA A 366 -5.94 -16.57 -4.81
C ALA A 366 -5.96 -16.80 -3.29
N LEU A 367 -5.89 -18.06 -2.84
CA LEU A 367 -5.80 -18.41 -1.42
C LEU A 367 -4.46 -17.99 -0.82
N SER A 368 -3.34 -18.11 -1.55
CA SER A 368 -2.03 -17.62 -1.12
C SER A 368 -2.03 -16.11 -0.90
N GLU A 369 -2.65 -15.33 -1.79
CA GLU A 369 -2.77 -13.87 -1.64
C GLU A 369 -3.62 -13.46 -0.42
N LEU A 370 -4.59 -14.30 -0.03
CA LEU A 370 -5.36 -14.14 1.20
C LEU A 370 -4.63 -14.66 2.47
N GLY A 371 -3.40 -15.16 2.35
CA GLY A 371 -2.64 -15.76 3.44
C GLY A 371 -3.13 -17.14 3.89
N ARG A 372 -4.08 -17.75 3.17
CA ARG A 372 -4.69 -19.07 3.48
C ARG A 372 -3.83 -20.20 2.91
N CYS A 373 -2.60 -20.30 3.41
CA CYS A 373 -1.55 -21.15 2.84
C CYS A 373 -1.91 -22.65 2.82
N ASP A 374 -2.59 -23.16 3.86
CA ASP A 374 -2.96 -24.58 3.95
C ASP A 374 -3.91 -25.00 2.83
N GLU A 375 -4.94 -24.19 2.56
CA GLU A 375 -5.88 -24.43 1.48
C GLU A 375 -5.23 -24.22 0.10
N ALA A 376 -4.24 -23.32 0.00
CA ALA A 376 -3.48 -23.13 -1.23
C ALA A 376 -2.66 -24.38 -1.59
N VAL A 377 -1.96 -24.95 -0.61
CA VAL A 377 -1.20 -26.20 -0.79
C VAL A 377 -2.11 -27.36 -1.22
N GLU A 378 -3.29 -27.50 -0.60
CA GLU A 378 -4.28 -28.52 -0.99
C GLU A 378 -4.74 -28.31 -2.45
N SER A 379 -5.05 -27.07 -2.82
CA SER A 379 -5.53 -26.72 -4.15
C SER A 379 -4.47 -26.99 -5.23
N HIS A 380 -3.23 -26.56 -5.04
CA HIS A 380 -2.15 -26.85 -5.99
C HIS A 380 -1.81 -28.35 -6.07
N SER A 381 -1.85 -29.06 -4.93
CA SER A 381 -1.65 -30.51 -4.92
C SER A 381 -2.73 -31.22 -5.74
N LYS A 382 -3.99 -30.76 -5.65
CA LYS A 382 -5.07 -31.30 -6.47
C LYS A 382 -4.92 -30.97 -7.95
N ALA A 383 -4.44 -29.77 -8.29
CA ALA A 383 -4.11 -29.40 -9.66
C ALA A 383 -3.03 -30.33 -10.25
N ILE A 384 -1.99 -30.66 -9.49
CA ILE A 384 -0.92 -31.58 -9.89
C ILE A 384 -1.42 -33.03 -10.00
N GLU A 385 -2.31 -33.47 -9.12
CA GLU A 385 -2.93 -34.81 -9.23
C GLU A 385 -3.68 -34.98 -10.55
N LEU A 386 -4.40 -33.93 -10.98
CA LEU A 386 -5.18 -33.90 -12.21
C LEU A 386 -4.31 -33.65 -13.47
N ALA A 387 -3.25 -32.85 -13.35
CA ALA A 387 -2.32 -32.51 -14.43
C ALA A 387 -0.86 -32.55 -13.94
N PRO A 388 -0.22 -33.74 -13.88
CA PRO A 388 1.11 -33.90 -13.27
C PRO A 388 2.26 -33.18 -13.99
N ASP A 389 2.05 -32.82 -15.26
CA ASP A 389 3.01 -32.16 -16.15
C ASP A 389 2.88 -30.62 -16.16
N CYS A 390 1.97 -30.05 -15.36
CA CYS A 390 1.82 -28.60 -15.24
C CYS A 390 2.96 -27.97 -14.42
N ALA A 391 4.02 -27.49 -15.08
CA ALA A 391 5.17 -26.87 -14.43
C ALA A 391 4.79 -25.68 -13.54
N GLY A 392 3.84 -24.84 -13.99
CA GLY A 392 3.31 -23.70 -13.21
C GLY A 392 2.70 -24.12 -11.87
N ALA A 393 1.94 -25.22 -11.83
CA ALA A 393 1.35 -25.72 -10.59
C ALA A 393 2.41 -26.24 -9.61
N HIS A 394 3.48 -26.89 -10.09
CA HIS A 394 4.63 -27.27 -9.25
C HIS A 394 5.38 -26.05 -8.69
N ASN A 395 5.53 -24.98 -9.49
CA ASN A 395 6.11 -23.71 -9.02
C ASN A 395 5.23 -23.07 -7.94
N ASN A 396 3.92 -22.98 -8.15
CA ASN A 396 3.01 -22.35 -7.20
C ASN A 396 2.88 -23.15 -5.89
N LEU A 397 2.83 -24.49 -5.98
CA LEU A 397 2.91 -25.36 -4.80
C LEU A 397 4.20 -25.11 -4.01
N ALA A 398 5.35 -24.99 -4.70
CA ALA A 398 6.62 -24.71 -4.04
C ALA A 398 6.65 -23.35 -3.33
N ILE A 399 6.03 -22.32 -3.91
CA ILE A 399 5.86 -21.02 -3.25
C ILE A 399 5.04 -21.18 -1.95
N ALA A 400 3.89 -21.85 -2.03
CA ALA A 400 3.01 -22.05 -0.87
C ALA A 400 3.66 -22.87 0.25
N LEU A 401 4.36 -23.96 -0.09
CA LEU A 401 5.13 -24.78 0.87
C LEU A 401 6.26 -23.97 1.53
N GLY A 402 6.93 -23.11 0.76
CA GLY A 402 7.96 -22.21 1.27
C GLY A 402 7.40 -21.25 2.34
N SER A 403 6.22 -20.67 2.10
CA SER A 403 5.53 -19.80 3.07
C SER A 403 5.09 -20.53 4.34
N GLN A 404 4.87 -21.85 4.29
CA GLN A 404 4.63 -22.69 5.48
C GLN A 404 5.91 -23.11 6.23
N GLY A 405 7.10 -22.79 5.69
CA GLY A 405 8.37 -23.24 6.23
C GLY A 405 8.75 -24.69 5.86
N LEU A 406 8.03 -25.32 4.94
CA LEU A 406 8.35 -26.63 4.36
C LEU A 406 9.37 -26.47 3.21
N ILE A 407 10.58 -26.06 3.61
CA ILE A 407 11.60 -25.57 2.68
C ILE A 407 12.14 -26.65 1.74
N ASP A 408 12.34 -27.87 2.24
CA ASP A 408 12.96 -28.94 1.43
C ASP A 408 11.97 -29.45 0.37
N GLU A 409 10.68 -29.51 0.72
CA GLU A 409 9.57 -29.81 -0.20
C GLU A 409 9.41 -28.71 -1.25
N ALA A 410 9.51 -27.44 -0.86
CA ALA A 410 9.51 -26.32 -1.80
C ALA A 410 10.65 -26.42 -2.82
N ILE A 411 11.88 -26.71 -2.37
CA ILE A 411 13.03 -26.93 -3.27
C ILE A 411 12.76 -28.08 -4.24
N ALA A 412 12.18 -29.18 -3.76
CA ALA A 412 11.83 -30.32 -4.61
C ALA A 412 10.78 -29.95 -5.68
N GLY A 413 9.77 -29.15 -5.30
CA GLY A 413 8.73 -28.64 -6.21
C GLY A 413 9.30 -27.74 -7.30
N TYR A 414 10.17 -26.79 -6.96
CA TYR A 414 10.85 -25.96 -7.97
C TYR A 414 11.72 -26.78 -8.92
N HIS A 415 12.46 -27.76 -8.41
CA HIS A 415 13.22 -28.66 -9.27
C HIS A 415 12.32 -29.46 -10.21
N GLN A 416 11.11 -29.84 -9.79
CA GLN A 416 10.14 -30.49 -10.67
C GLN A 416 9.59 -29.53 -11.73
N ALA A 417 9.27 -28.29 -11.36
CA ALA A 417 8.85 -27.25 -12.31
C ALA A 417 9.91 -27.03 -13.40
N VAL A 418 11.17 -26.84 -13.01
CA VAL A 418 12.30 -26.66 -13.95
C VAL A 418 12.58 -27.91 -14.80
N ARG A 419 12.29 -29.12 -14.30
CA ARG A 419 12.42 -30.34 -15.10
C ARG A 419 11.34 -30.44 -16.18
N LEU A 420 10.12 -30.03 -15.86
CA LEU A 420 8.98 -30.05 -16.78
C LEU A 420 9.09 -28.93 -17.83
N GLU A 421 9.49 -27.73 -17.40
CA GLU A 421 9.65 -26.55 -18.24
C GLU A 421 11.00 -25.87 -17.95
N PRO A 422 12.07 -26.24 -18.68
CA PRO A 422 13.43 -25.73 -18.42
C PRO A 422 13.61 -24.22 -18.65
N ASP A 423 12.70 -23.58 -19.38
CA ASP A 423 12.65 -22.16 -19.71
C ASP A 423 11.71 -21.34 -18.81
N LEU A 424 11.13 -21.95 -17.77
CA LEU A 424 10.30 -21.25 -16.78
C LEU A 424 11.15 -20.34 -15.87
N VAL A 425 11.30 -19.07 -16.26
CA VAL A 425 12.17 -18.07 -15.60
C VAL A 425 11.88 -17.95 -14.11
N ASP A 426 10.59 -17.86 -13.74
CA ASP A 426 10.18 -17.64 -12.36
C ASP A 426 10.55 -18.80 -11.44
N ALA A 427 10.47 -20.05 -11.93
CA ALA A 427 10.87 -21.21 -11.16
C ALA A 427 12.39 -21.22 -10.87
N HIS A 428 13.23 -20.85 -11.85
CA HIS A 428 14.68 -20.70 -11.62
C HIS A 428 14.99 -19.57 -10.64
N TYR A 429 14.33 -18.42 -10.79
CA TYR A 429 14.53 -17.27 -9.91
C TYR A 429 14.09 -17.55 -8.47
N ASN A 430 12.91 -18.16 -8.27
CA ASN A 430 12.39 -18.51 -6.96
C ASN A 430 13.20 -19.61 -6.28
N LEU A 431 13.62 -20.64 -7.03
CA LEU A 431 14.57 -21.65 -6.56
C LEU A 431 15.87 -21.00 -6.10
N ALA A 432 16.41 -20.06 -6.87
CA ALA A 432 17.65 -19.36 -6.53
C ALA A 432 17.54 -18.51 -5.26
N ASN A 433 16.40 -17.85 -5.03
CA ASN A 433 16.12 -17.13 -3.79
C ASN A 433 16.15 -18.10 -2.59
N LEU A 434 15.40 -19.20 -2.68
CA LEU A 434 15.30 -20.17 -1.60
C LEU A 434 16.63 -20.88 -1.30
N LEU A 435 17.39 -21.23 -2.33
CA LEU A 435 18.73 -21.83 -2.19
C LEU A 435 19.72 -20.87 -1.52
N ARG A 436 19.68 -19.57 -1.88
CA ARG A 436 20.52 -18.54 -1.25
C ARG A 436 20.21 -18.44 0.23
N ASP A 437 18.93 -18.38 0.60
CA ASP A 437 18.50 -18.23 1.99
C ASP A 437 18.87 -19.46 2.84
N ARG A 438 19.07 -20.62 2.21
CA ARG A 438 19.61 -21.85 2.84
C ARG A 438 21.14 -21.96 2.82
N GLY A 439 21.85 -20.92 2.37
CA GLY A 439 23.32 -20.91 2.29
C GLY A 439 23.90 -21.76 1.16
N ARG A 440 23.05 -22.31 0.26
CA ARG A 440 23.48 -23.10 -0.92
C ARG A 440 23.87 -22.16 -2.07
N HIS A 441 24.81 -21.25 -1.79
CA HIS A 441 25.13 -20.12 -2.66
C HIS A 441 25.59 -20.53 -4.07
N ALA A 442 26.35 -21.62 -4.22
CA ALA A 442 26.83 -22.08 -5.52
C ALA A 442 25.66 -22.49 -6.45
N GLU A 443 24.66 -23.18 -5.90
CA GLU A 443 23.48 -23.62 -6.65
C GLU A 443 22.54 -22.44 -6.93
N ALA A 444 22.38 -21.53 -5.97
CA ALA A 444 21.65 -20.29 -6.18
C ALA A 444 22.24 -19.46 -7.34
N ILE A 445 23.57 -19.30 -7.37
CA ILE A 445 24.27 -18.59 -8.45
C ILE A 445 23.99 -19.24 -9.82
N ALA A 446 23.98 -20.58 -9.90
CA ALA A 446 23.69 -21.29 -11.14
C ALA A 446 22.24 -21.03 -11.60
N ALA A 447 21.27 -21.14 -10.70
CA ALA A 447 19.86 -20.90 -10.99
C ALA A 447 19.57 -19.44 -11.40
N TYR A 448 20.14 -18.44 -10.70
CA TYR A 448 20.02 -17.04 -11.13
C TYR A 448 20.61 -16.79 -12.51
N ARG A 449 21.79 -17.35 -12.81
CA ARG A 449 22.42 -17.20 -14.13
C ARG A 449 21.53 -17.78 -15.23
N HIS A 450 20.87 -18.90 -14.97
CA HIS A 450 19.92 -19.49 -15.93
C HIS A 450 18.68 -18.61 -16.11
N ALA A 451 18.09 -18.09 -15.02
CA ALA A 451 17.00 -17.11 -15.10
C ALA A 451 17.38 -15.87 -15.91
N ILE A 452 18.60 -15.33 -15.71
CA ILE A 452 19.13 -14.18 -16.48
C ILE A 452 19.42 -14.55 -17.94
N GLN A 453 19.85 -15.78 -18.22
CA GLN A 453 20.06 -16.24 -19.60
C GLN A 453 18.74 -16.25 -20.37
N LEU A 454 17.66 -16.70 -19.74
CA LEU A 454 16.32 -16.73 -20.31
C LEU A 454 15.70 -15.33 -20.42
N LYS A 455 15.93 -14.48 -19.40
CA LYS A 455 15.42 -13.09 -19.34
C LYS A 455 16.55 -12.11 -18.97
N PRO A 456 17.34 -11.63 -19.96
CA PRO A 456 18.53 -10.80 -19.70
C PRO A 456 18.27 -9.43 -19.05
N ASP A 457 17.05 -8.92 -19.17
CA ASP A 457 16.60 -7.63 -18.63
C ASP A 457 15.92 -7.72 -17.25
N HIS A 458 15.91 -8.90 -16.62
CA HIS A 458 15.35 -9.11 -15.28
C HIS A 458 16.23 -8.47 -14.19
N ALA A 459 16.01 -7.19 -13.89
CA ALA A 459 16.85 -6.40 -12.99
C ALA A 459 16.97 -7.01 -11.58
N GLU A 460 15.88 -7.52 -11.01
CA GLU A 460 15.81 -8.15 -9.69
C GLU A 460 16.68 -9.42 -9.62
N ALA A 461 16.72 -10.24 -10.69
CA ALA A 461 17.62 -11.38 -10.76
C ALA A 461 19.10 -10.96 -10.77
N HIS A 462 19.45 -9.86 -11.45
CA HIS A 462 20.82 -9.31 -11.39
C HIS A 462 21.18 -8.81 -9.98
N VAL A 463 20.24 -8.14 -9.30
CA VAL A 463 20.41 -7.71 -7.89
C VAL A 463 20.64 -8.93 -6.99
N ASN A 464 19.80 -9.94 -7.09
CA ASN A 464 19.88 -11.12 -6.22
C ASN A 464 21.08 -12.02 -6.51
N LEU A 465 21.49 -12.12 -7.77
CA LEU A 465 22.76 -12.75 -8.15
C LEU A 465 23.95 -12.00 -7.56
N SER A 466 23.95 -10.66 -7.60
CA SER A 466 25.04 -9.88 -6.98
C SER A 466 25.14 -10.12 -5.48
N ARG A 467 24.01 -10.25 -4.78
CA ARG A 467 23.96 -10.59 -3.35
C ARG A 467 24.52 -11.99 -3.09
N ALA A 468 24.08 -13.00 -3.85
CA ALA A 468 24.57 -14.36 -3.72
C ALA A 468 26.08 -14.48 -4.03
N LEU A 469 26.58 -13.76 -5.04
CA LEU A 469 28.00 -13.70 -5.36
C LEU A 469 28.83 -13.04 -4.25
N ARG A 470 28.30 -11.99 -3.60
CA ARG A 470 28.95 -11.35 -2.45
C ARG A 470 29.09 -12.33 -1.30
N GLU A 471 28.01 -13.02 -0.95
CA GLU A 471 27.98 -14.03 0.12
C GLU A 471 28.92 -15.20 -0.17
N TYR A 472 29.05 -15.57 -1.45
CA TYR A 472 30.00 -16.59 -1.91
C TYR A 472 31.45 -16.08 -2.03
N GLY A 473 31.73 -14.79 -1.76
CA GLY A 473 33.07 -14.20 -1.80
C GLY A 473 33.56 -13.76 -3.18
N ARG A 474 32.72 -13.74 -4.21
CA ARG A 474 33.06 -13.31 -5.59
C ARG A 474 32.73 -11.83 -5.83
N LEU A 475 33.37 -10.95 -5.07
CA LEU A 475 33.06 -9.50 -5.03
C LEU A 475 33.12 -8.80 -6.39
N ASP A 476 34.18 -9.01 -7.18
CA ASP A 476 34.33 -8.33 -8.48
C ASP A 476 33.24 -8.73 -9.48
N GLU A 477 32.76 -9.96 -9.41
CA GLU A 477 31.64 -10.40 -10.24
C GLU A 477 30.32 -9.84 -9.74
N ALA A 478 30.10 -9.83 -8.42
CA ALA A 478 28.92 -9.24 -7.81
C ALA A 478 28.72 -7.79 -8.27
N ILE A 479 29.79 -6.99 -8.32
CA ILE A 479 29.73 -5.59 -8.77
C ILE A 479 29.24 -5.48 -10.21
N ARG A 480 29.76 -6.30 -11.14
CA ARG A 480 29.35 -6.25 -12.54
C ARG A 480 27.84 -6.51 -12.71
N TYR A 481 27.30 -7.49 -11.99
CA TYR A 481 25.87 -7.79 -12.03
C TYR A 481 25.04 -6.69 -11.35
N CYS A 482 25.52 -6.11 -10.25
CA CYS A 482 24.85 -4.99 -9.61
C CYS A 482 24.84 -3.72 -10.49
N GLU A 483 25.95 -3.41 -11.18
CA GLU A 483 26.03 -2.32 -12.17
C GLU A 483 25.03 -2.54 -13.32
N LYS A 484 24.87 -3.79 -13.77
CA LYS A 484 23.87 -4.14 -14.78
C LYS A 484 22.45 -3.92 -14.26
N ALA A 485 22.15 -4.32 -13.03
CA ALA A 485 20.85 -4.06 -12.39
C ALA A 485 20.53 -2.56 -12.30
N VAL A 486 21.48 -1.75 -11.82
CA VAL A 486 21.33 -0.28 -11.74
C VAL A 486 21.12 0.34 -13.13
N THR A 487 21.74 -0.22 -14.18
CA THR A 487 21.56 0.23 -15.56
C THR A 487 20.18 -0.13 -16.11
N LEU A 488 19.70 -1.35 -15.85
CA LEU A 488 18.40 -1.85 -16.30
C LEU A 488 17.23 -1.16 -15.60
N ALA A 489 17.34 -0.96 -14.28
CA ALA A 489 16.32 -0.33 -13.46
C ALA A 489 16.93 0.77 -12.56
N PRO A 490 17.19 1.98 -13.10
CA PRO A 490 17.81 3.06 -12.33
C PRO A 490 16.99 3.56 -11.13
N HIS A 491 15.70 3.25 -11.10
CA HIS A 491 14.75 3.62 -10.05
C HIS A 491 14.58 2.52 -8.98
N LEU A 492 15.22 1.36 -9.14
CA LEU A 492 15.16 0.27 -8.18
C LEU A 492 16.06 0.58 -6.96
N ALA A 493 15.45 0.99 -5.84
CA ALA A 493 16.16 1.36 -4.63
C ALA A 493 17.05 0.22 -4.08
N GLU A 494 16.60 -1.03 -4.16
CA GLU A 494 17.36 -2.22 -3.73
C GLU A 494 18.69 -2.36 -4.49
N ALA A 495 18.71 -2.08 -5.79
CA ALA A 495 19.93 -2.15 -6.59
C ALA A 495 21.00 -1.15 -6.09
N HIS A 496 20.60 0.07 -5.75
CA HIS A 496 21.51 1.09 -5.21
C HIS A 496 21.98 0.75 -3.79
N ASN A 497 21.11 0.19 -2.94
CA ASN A 497 21.50 -0.31 -1.62
C ASN A 497 22.55 -1.43 -1.74
N ASN A 498 22.32 -2.40 -2.62
CA ASN A 498 23.27 -3.51 -2.82
C ASN A 498 24.59 -3.03 -3.44
N MET A 499 24.57 -2.04 -4.32
CA MET A 499 25.78 -1.37 -4.81
C MET A 499 26.56 -0.73 -3.66
N GLY A 500 25.88 -0.07 -2.72
CA GLY A 500 26.50 0.47 -1.51
C GLY A 500 27.21 -0.59 -0.68
N LEU A 501 26.58 -1.75 -0.46
CA LEU A 501 27.17 -2.86 0.27
C LEU A 501 28.43 -3.40 -0.41
N LEU A 502 28.41 -3.54 -1.73
CA LEU A 502 29.56 -4.02 -2.51
C LEU A 502 30.72 -3.02 -2.51
N LEU A 503 30.43 -1.72 -2.65
CA LEU A 503 31.43 -0.66 -2.58
C LEU A 503 32.06 -0.57 -1.19
N ARG A 504 31.28 -0.80 -0.12
CA ARG A 504 31.79 -0.89 1.25
C ARG A 504 32.75 -2.05 1.40
N ALA A 505 32.39 -3.24 0.92
CA ALA A 505 33.26 -4.42 0.95
C ALA A 505 34.60 -4.22 0.18
N GLN A 506 34.63 -3.31 -0.81
CA GLN A 506 35.85 -2.89 -1.50
C GLN A 506 36.64 -1.76 -0.79
N GLY A 507 36.22 -1.33 0.41
CA GLY A 507 36.83 -0.20 1.11
C GLY A 507 36.52 1.17 0.51
N ARG A 508 35.50 1.29 -0.35
CA ARG A 508 35.10 2.54 -1.05
C ARG A 508 33.91 3.21 -0.37
N HIS A 509 34.05 3.56 0.91
CA HIS A 509 32.91 3.95 1.76
C HIS A 509 32.22 5.25 1.33
N GLU A 510 32.94 6.26 0.83
CA GLU A 510 32.29 7.49 0.33
C GLU A 510 31.40 7.21 -0.88
N ARG A 511 31.81 6.30 -1.77
CA ARG A 511 30.95 5.86 -2.87
C ARG A 511 29.79 5.01 -2.37
N ALA A 512 30.00 4.19 -1.35
CA ALA A 512 28.93 3.43 -0.71
C ALA A 512 27.85 4.36 -0.13
N ILE A 513 28.27 5.40 0.61
CA ILE A 513 27.41 6.45 1.14
C ILE A 513 26.55 7.07 0.03
N ALA A 514 27.17 7.51 -1.08
CA ALA A 514 26.43 8.09 -2.20
C ALA A 514 25.39 7.13 -2.82
N SER A 515 25.70 5.83 -2.86
CA SER A 515 24.76 4.78 -3.31
C SER A 515 23.60 4.60 -2.33
N TYR A 516 23.84 4.57 -1.03
CA TYR A 516 22.75 4.47 -0.04
C TYR A 516 21.86 5.72 -0.06
N GLU A 517 22.45 6.92 -0.14
CA GLU A 517 21.66 8.15 -0.29
C GLU A 517 20.79 8.12 -1.55
N LYS A 518 21.26 7.51 -2.63
CA LYS A 518 20.45 7.33 -3.84
C LYS A 518 19.30 6.36 -3.61
N ALA A 519 19.53 5.24 -2.92
CA ALA A 519 18.47 4.30 -2.53
C ALA A 519 17.40 5.00 -1.68
N ILE A 520 17.80 5.74 -0.65
CA ILE A 520 16.92 6.51 0.24
C ILE A 520 16.14 7.58 -0.51
N ARG A 521 16.74 8.26 -1.50
CA ARG A 521 16.01 9.23 -2.33
C ARG A 521 14.96 8.58 -3.23
N LEU A 522 15.15 7.32 -3.64
CA LEU A 522 14.21 6.58 -4.48
C LEU A 522 13.08 5.99 -3.64
N ASP A 523 13.41 5.51 -2.44
CA ASP A 523 12.47 5.00 -1.46
C ASP A 523 12.86 5.53 -0.06
N PRO A 524 12.23 6.62 0.41
CA PRO A 524 12.50 7.23 1.72
C PRO A 524 12.15 6.34 2.92
N ASP A 525 11.38 5.28 2.73
CA ASP A 525 10.97 4.36 3.78
C ASP A 525 11.81 3.07 3.81
N TYR A 526 12.83 2.98 2.94
CA TYR A 526 13.66 1.78 2.81
C TYR A 526 14.61 1.60 3.99
N ALA A 527 14.10 0.98 5.06
CA ALA A 527 14.78 0.85 6.35
C ALA A 527 16.18 0.20 6.26
N ASN A 528 16.35 -0.80 5.38
CA ASN A 528 17.66 -1.43 5.16
C ASN A 528 18.70 -0.46 4.57
N ALA A 529 18.29 0.43 3.66
CA ALA A 529 19.19 1.43 3.08
C ALA A 529 19.61 2.47 4.13
N HIS A 530 18.67 2.96 4.95
CA HIS A 530 18.98 3.85 6.07
C HIS A 530 19.94 3.22 7.07
N TRP A 531 19.69 1.96 7.44
CA TRP A 531 20.55 1.27 8.39
C TRP A 531 21.95 1.01 7.80
N ASN A 532 22.07 0.56 6.56
CA ASN A 532 23.39 0.41 5.91
C ASN A 532 24.11 1.76 5.74
N TYR A 533 23.38 2.83 5.44
CA TYR A 533 23.90 4.19 5.39
C TYR A 533 24.47 4.61 6.75
N SER A 534 23.73 4.38 7.83
CA SER A 534 24.15 4.69 9.19
C SER A 534 25.46 4.00 9.57
N LEU A 535 25.60 2.71 9.25
CA LEU A 535 26.81 1.93 9.51
C LEU A 535 28.00 2.51 8.74
N ALA A 536 27.81 2.87 7.47
CA ALA A 536 28.87 3.48 6.67
C ALA A 536 29.30 4.86 7.21
N LEU A 537 28.34 5.68 7.64
CA LEU A 537 28.62 6.97 8.29
C LEU A 537 29.41 6.77 9.60
N LEU A 538 28.96 5.85 10.45
CA LEU A 538 29.63 5.51 11.71
C LEU A 538 31.07 5.03 11.45
N SER A 539 31.29 4.11 10.50
CA SER A 539 32.63 3.64 10.14
C SER A 539 33.56 4.76 9.65
N CYS A 540 33.01 5.81 9.03
CA CYS A 540 33.76 7.00 8.61
C CYS A 540 33.90 8.05 9.73
N GLY A 541 33.48 7.77 10.97
CA GLY A 541 33.54 8.71 12.09
C GLY A 541 32.47 9.81 12.06
N ARG A 542 31.50 9.76 11.13
CA ARG A 542 30.41 10.74 11.01
C ARG A 542 29.27 10.42 11.98
N PHE A 543 29.59 10.41 13.28
CA PHE A 543 28.71 9.86 14.32
C PHE A 543 27.37 10.58 14.44
N THR A 544 27.33 11.91 14.34
CA THR A 544 26.08 12.68 14.47
C THR A 544 25.03 12.25 13.42
N ASP A 545 25.43 12.13 12.16
CA ASP A 545 24.56 11.64 11.10
C ASP A 545 24.31 10.14 11.25
N GLY A 546 25.35 9.37 11.55
CA GLY A 546 25.28 7.92 11.72
C GLY A 546 24.23 7.53 12.75
N TRP A 547 24.27 8.12 13.94
CA TRP A 547 23.30 7.83 15.01
C TRP A 547 21.87 8.22 14.67
N ARG A 548 21.67 9.30 13.91
CA ARG A 548 20.33 9.72 13.47
C ARG A 548 19.70 8.63 12.59
N GLU A 549 20.46 8.11 11.64
CA GLU A 549 20.02 7.08 10.70
C GLU A 549 19.98 5.68 11.33
N TYR A 550 20.79 5.42 12.37
CA TYR A 550 20.91 4.11 13.01
C TYR A 550 19.60 3.62 13.65
N ARG A 551 18.67 4.51 13.97
CA ARG A 551 17.32 4.15 14.47
C ARG A 551 16.49 3.35 13.46
N TRP A 552 16.76 3.47 12.16
CA TRP A 552 16.06 2.67 11.16
C TRP A 552 16.32 1.17 11.30
N ARG A 553 17.34 0.76 12.06
CA ARG A 553 17.56 -0.65 12.45
C ARG A 553 16.34 -1.28 13.10
N GLU A 554 15.57 -0.49 13.86
CA GLU A 554 14.36 -0.95 14.54
C GLU A 554 13.34 -1.44 13.51
N ARG A 555 13.07 -0.63 12.48
CA ARG A 555 12.16 -1.03 11.38
C ARG A 555 12.75 -2.14 10.52
N ALA A 556 14.07 -2.10 10.28
CA ALA A 556 14.74 -3.08 9.42
C ALA A 556 14.85 -4.49 10.04
N ARG A 557 15.03 -4.60 11.37
CA ARG A 557 15.21 -5.88 12.07
C ARG A 557 14.04 -6.32 12.91
N LEU A 558 13.34 -5.36 13.51
CA LEU A 558 12.37 -5.63 14.57
C LEU A 558 10.95 -5.19 14.18
N GLY A 559 10.71 -4.76 12.93
CA GLY A 559 9.45 -4.15 12.48
C GLY A 559 8.19 -4.86 12.98
N ALA A 560 8.03 -6.15 12.70
CA ALA A 560 6.85 -6.91 13.14
C ALA A 560 6.72 -7.07 14.67
N ILE A 561 7.84 -7.10 15.41
CA ILE A 561 7.85 -7.23 16.87
C ILE A 561 7.56 -5.87 17.53
N LEU A 562 8.17 -4.79 17.03
CA LEU A 562 8.01 -3.44 17.56
C LEU A 562 6.65 -2.82 17.22
N ASP A 563 6.07 -3.12 16.07
CA ASP A 563 4.74 -2.62 15.71
C ASP A 563 3.67 -3.10 16.71
N SER A 564 3.86 -4.29 17.30
CA SER A 564 2.99 -4.80 18.37
C SER A 564 3.32 -4.29 19.78
N GLN A 565 4.50 -3.69 19.99
CA GLN A 565 4.99 -3.27 21.32
C GLN A 565 5.04 -1.75 21.52
N ARG A 566 5.01 -0.96 20.44
CA ARG A 566 5.03 0.51 20.50
C ARG A 566 3.74 1.14 21.02
N GLU A 567 2.66 0.37 21.13
CA GLU A 567 1.40 0.85 21.71
C GLU A 567 1.50 1.03 23.25
N GLU A 568 2.56 0.55 23.92
CA GLU A 568 2.64 0.47 25.39
C GLU A 568 3.61 1.48 26.05
N SER A 569 4.49 2.18 25.33
CA SER A 569 5.44 3.15 25.94
C SER A 569 5.69 4.41 25.12
N ALA A 570 5.99 5.53 25.80
CA ALA A 570 6.23 6.83 25.19
C ALA A 570 7.66 7.01 24.63
N GLY A 571 8.58 6.07 24.89
CA GLY A 571 10.01 6.19 24.57
C GLY A 571 10.72 7.31 25.36
N TRP A 572 11.98 7.10 25.73
CA TRP A 572 12.78 8.11 26.43
C TRP A 572 13.69 8.89 25.49
N ASP A 573 13.67 10.22 25.61
CA ASP A 573 14.39 11.15 24.74
C ASP A 573 15.63 11.78 25.39
N GLY A 574 15.93 11.41 26.64
CA GLY A 574 17.00 11.99 27.44
C GLY A 574 16.53 13.02 28.46
N SER A 575 15.24 13.37 28.49
CA SER A 575 14.69 14.30 29.48
C SER A 575 14.79 13.78 30.93
N PRO A 576 14.83 14.65 31.95
CA PRO A 576 14.77 14.23 33.35
C PRO A 576 13.50 13.41 33.65
N PHE A 577 13.63 12.34 34.44
CA PHE A 577 12.54 11.39 34.69
C PHE A 577 12.39 11.04 36.19
N ALA A 578 12.64 12.00 37.07
CA ALA A 578 12.48 11.81 38.52
C ALA A 578 11.08 11.29 38.88
N GLY A 579 11.03 10.25 39.73
CA GLY A 579 9.80 9.58 40.13
C GLY A 579 9.24 8.57 39.12
N LYS A 580 9.90 8.37 37.97
CA LYS A 580 9.56 7.36 36.97
C LYS A 580 10.58 6.22 36.91
N ARG A 581 10.15 5.12 36.31
CA ARG A 581 10.92 3.90 36.03
C ARG A 581 11.28 3.86 34.54
N LEU A 582 12.57 3.88 34.22
CA LEU A 582 13.09 3.79 32.86
C LEU A 582 13.68 2.40 32.62
N LEU A 583 13.15 1.67 31.64
CA LEU A 583 13.71 0.42 31.15
C LEU A 583 14.71 0.67 30.03
N ILE A 584 15.98 0.40 30.28
CA ILE A 584 17.01 0.30 29.24
C ILE A 584 16.97 -1.12 28.70
N ARG A 585 16.45 -1.25 27.48
CA ARG A 585 16.21 -2.52 26.81
C ARG A 585 17.48 -3.06 26.18
N TYR A 586 17.68 -4.35 26.38
CA TYR A 586 18.71 -5.10 25.68
C TYR A 586 18.40 -5.10 24.17
N GLU A 587 19.42 -4.88 23.35
CA GLU A 587 19.35 -5.19 21.92
C GLU A 587 20.67 -5.77 21.42
N GLN A 588 20.61 -6.49 20.29
CA GLN A 588 21.76 -7.03 19.57
C GLN A 588 22.48 -8.19 20.29
N GLY A 589 23.75 -8.01 20.68
CA GLY A 589 24.58 -9.04 21.30
C GLY A 589 25.21 -8.60 22.62
N MET A 590 25.97 -9.52 23.24
CA MET A 590 26.63 -9.27 24.53
C MET A 590 27.68 -8.13 24.45
N GLY A 591 28.41 -8.02 23.33
CA GLY A 591 29.40 -6.96 23.12
C GLY A 591 28.78 -5.57 23.13
N ASP A 592 27.58 -5.41 22.55
CA ASP A 592 26.83 -4.15 22.57
C ASP A 592 26.49 -3.73 24.00
N ASN A 593 26.07 -4.68 24.84
CA ASN A 593 25.72 -4.43 26.23
C ASN A 593 26.94 -4.02 27.06
N LEU A 594 28.02 -4.79 26.94
CA LEU A 594 29.29 -4.50 27.61
C LEU A 594 29.85 -3.14 27.20
N GLN A 595 29.71 -2.76 25.93
CA GLN A 595 30.17 -1.46 25.47
C GLN A 595 29.25 -0.33 25.95
N PHE A 596 27.93 -0.45 25.80
CA PHE A 596 27.00 0.67 26.02
C PHE A 596 26.47 0.80 27.46
N VAL A 597 26.68 -0.18 28.33
CA VAL A 597 26.39 -0.02 29.77
C VAL A 597 27.13 1.18 30.39
N ARG A 598 28.23 1.63 29.77
CA ARG A 598 28.96 2.86 30.13
C ARG A 598 28.10 4.13 30.17
N TYR A 599 26.96 4.16 29.46
CA TYR A 599 26.05 5.30 29.47
C TYR A 599 25.11 5.29 30.68
N VAL A 600 24.96 4.16 31.38
CA VAL A 600 24.01 4.02 32.49
C VAL A 600 24.23 5.04 33.61
N PRO A 601 25.45 5.37 34.06
CA PRO A 601 25.65 6.42 35.06
C PRO A 601 25.15 7.79 34.56
N MET A 602 25.30 8.08 33.26
CA MET A 602 24.79 9.31 32.64
C MET A 602 23.26 9.32 32.57
N VAL A 603 22.63 8.16 32.40
CA VAL A 603 21.17 7.98 32.49
C VAL A 603 20.70 8.21 33.92
N LYS A 604 21.36 7.58 34.90
CA LYS A 604 21.04 7.73 36.33
C LYS A 604 21.13 9.19 36.79
N ALA A 605 22.07 9.95 36.25
CA ALA A 605 22.21 11.38 36.51
C ALA A 605 20.99 12.22 36.07
N ARG A 606 20.11 11.69 35.21
CA ARG A 606 18.83 12.33 34.82
C ARG A 606 17.69 12.10 35.84
N GLY A 607 17.95 11.34 36.91
CA GLY A 607 17.03 11.06 38.01
C GLY A 607 16.27 9.73 37.84
N GLY A 608 15.34 9.45 38.75
CA GLY A 608 14.44 8.29 38.64
C GLY A 608 15.05 6.93 38.98
N THR A 609 14.31 5.87 38.66
CA THR A 609 14.70 4.46 38.79
C THR A 609 15.12 3.92 37.44
N VAL A 610 16.33 3.38 37.35
CA VAL A 610 16.91 2.78 36.15
C VAL A 610 16.85 1.27 36.25
N ILE A 611 16.13 0.66 35.31
CA ILE A 611 16.05 -0.78 35.14
C ILE A 611 16.90 -1.11 33.91
N PHE A 612 17.85 -2.01 34.04
CA PHE A 612 18.69 -2.46 32.93
C PHE A 612 18.37 -3.91 32.59
N GLU A 613 17.92 -4.14 31.37
CA GLU A 613 17.67 -5.47 30.83
C GLU A 613 18.94 -6.00 30.14
N THR A 614 19.31 -7.26 30.41
CA THR A 614 20.49 -7.90 29.83
C THR A 614 20.32 -9.40 29.62
N LEU A 615 21.30 -10.05 29.00
CA LEU A 615 21.32 -11.51 28.85
C LEU A 615 21.79 -12.22 30.13
N GLY A 616 21.28 -13.42 30.39
CA GLY A 616 21.64 -14.23 31.56
C GLY A 616 23.14 -14.36 31.82
N ALA A 617 23.93 -14.55 30.75
CA ALA A 617 25.40 -14.68 30.85
C ALA A 617 26.13 -13.41 31.35
N LEU A 618 25.46 -12.25 31.37
CA LEU A 618 25.99 -10.97 31.83
C LEU A 618 25.47 -10.58 33.23
N LEU A 619 24.48 -11.28 33.79
CA LEU A 619 23.87 -10.93 35.07
C LEU A 619 24.91 -10.90 36.21
N GLY A 620 25.74 -11.94 36.31
CA GLY A 620 26.78 -12.03 37.34
C GLY A 620 27.79 -10.89 37.29
N LEU A 621 28.12 -10.42 36.08
CA LEU A 621 29.09 -9.34 35.85
C LEU A 621 28.50 -7.95 36.11
N LEU A 622 27.24 -7.71 35.73
CA LEU A 622 26.58 -6.40 35.85
C LEU A 622 25.89 -6.20 37.20
N ASN A 623 25.90 -7.22 38.07
CA ASN A 623 25.33 -7.13 39.39
C ASN A 623 26.06 -6.05 40.23
N GLY A 624 25.31 -5.08 40.74
CA GLY A 624 25.87 -3.95 41.51
C GLY A 624 26.59 -2.89 40.67
N PHE A 625 26.41 -2.89 39.34
CA PHE A 625 26.93 -1.84 38.47
C PHE A 625 26.36 -0.46 38.85
N ASP A 626 27.22 0.55 38.92
CA ASP A 626 26.83 1.89 39.35
C ASP A 626 25.78 2.53 38.42
N GLY A 627 24.68 2.97 39.01
CA GLY A 627 23.56 3.57 38.31
C GLY A 627 22.46 2.61 37.84
N ILE A 628 22.63 1.29 37.99
CA ILE A 628 21.52 0.32 37.82
C ILE A 628 20.83 0.14 39.18
N ASP A 629 19.53 0.45 39.26
CA ASP A 629 18.74 0.17 40.47
C ASP A 629 18.14 -1.25 40.43
N GLU A 630 17.74 -1.71 39.25
CA GLU A 630 17.16 -3.03 39.01
C GLU A 630 17.80 -3.66 37.77
N LEU A 631 18.36 -4.86 37.91
CA LEU A 631 18.95 -5.63 36.82
C LEU A 631 18.02 -6.80 36.50
N VAL A 632 17.59 -6.93 35.25
CA VAL A 632 16.66 -7.98 34.81
C VAL A 632 17.17 -8.75 33.60
N GLU A 633 16.76 -10.02 33.50
CA GLU A 633 17.06 -10.87 32.36
C GLU A 633 16.04 -10.62 31.23
N ALA A 634 16.55 -10.44 30.01
CA ALA A 634 15.75 -10.33 28.80
C ALA A 634 14.98 -11.63 28.55
N SER A 635 13.70 -11.50 28.21
CA SER A 635 12.87 -12.68 27.90
C SER A 635 13.21 -13.27 26.52
N PRO A 636 13.01 -14.59 26.31
CA PRO A 636 13.20 -15.20 25.01
C PRO A 636 12.27 -14.66 23.91
N ASP A 637 11.10 -14.15 24.28
CA ASP A 637 10.11 -13.56 23.36
C ASP A 637 10.26 -12.03 23.19
N GLY A 638 11.28 -11.43 23.83
CA GLY A 638 11.60 -10.00 23.74
C GLY A 638 10.59 -9.07 24.42
N ARG A 639 9.69 -9.62 25.23
CA ARG A 639 8.71 -8.87 26.02
C ARG A 639 9.32 -8.47 27.37
N PRO A 640 9.21 -7.19 27.77
CA PRO A 640 9.63 -6.77 29.11
C PRO A 640 8.95 -7.59 30.20
N THR A 641 9.72 -8.00 31.21
CA THR A 641 9.25 -8.81 32.35
C THR A 641 8.91 -7.97 33.59
N VAL A 642 8.99 -6.65 33.46
CA VAL A 642 8.89 -5.67 34.53
C VAL A 642 7.98 -4.51 34.14
N GLU A 643 7.39 -3.86 35.13
CA GLU A 643 6.66 -2.61 34.93
C GLU A 643 7.62 -1.43 34.79
N PHE A 644 7.37 -0.57 33.81
CA PHE A 644 8.15 0.64 33.52
C PHE A 644 7.24 1.76 32.98
N ASP A 645 7.68 3.00 33.12
CA ASP A 645 6.96 4.19 32.61
C ASP A 645 7.51 4.64 31.24
N LEU A 646 8.79 4.37 30.99
CA LEU A 646 9.56 4.80 29.82
C LEU A 646 10.51 3.68 29.40
N ASP A 647 10.81 3.57 28.11
CA ASP A 647 11.83 2.66 27.61
C ASP A 647 12.83 3.33 26.65
N VAL A 648 13.99 2.70 26.50
CA VAL A 648 15.00 3.08 25.51
C VAL A 648 15.85 1.87 25.15
N PHE A 649 16.17 1.69 23.88
CA PHE A 649 17.15 0.69 23.47
C PHE A 649 18.58 1.12 23.82
N VAL A 650 19.42 0.20 24.29
CA VAL A 650 20.75 0.54 24.80
C VAL A 650 21.66 1.26 23.78
N LEU A 651 21.58 0.98 22.48
CA LEU A 651 22.41 1.66 21.47
C LEU A 651 21.91 3.07 21.15
N ASP A 652 20.65 3.37 21.47
CA ASP A 652 20.05 4.69 21.28
C ASP A 652 20.61 5.73 22.27
N LEU A 653 21.25 5.28 23.37
CA LEU A 653 21.91 6.13 24.35
C LEU A 653 23.03 6.98 23.72
N ALA A 654 23.82 6.44 22.78
CA ALA A 654 24.86 7.23 22.12
C ALA A 654 24.28 8.41 21.34
N ARG A 655 23.11 8.24 20.72
CA ARG A 655 22.40 9.35 20.06
C ARG A 655 21.88 10.36 21.06
N ILE A 656 21.25 9.89 22.14
CA ILE A 656 20.64 10.75 23.18
C ILE A 656 21.69 11.63 23.87
N PHE A 657 22.88 11.09 24.13
CA PHE A 657 23.99 11.83 24.71
C PHE A 657 24.88 12.55 23.68
N GLY A 658 24.52 12.51 22.39
CA GLY A 658 25.23 13.24 21.34
C GLY A 658 26.67 12.77 21.14
N THR A 659 26.91 11.47 21.26
CA THR A 659 28.24 10.88 21.14
C THR A 659 28.84 11.12 19.76
N THR A 660 30.01 11.76 19.75
CA THR A 660 30.92 11.95 18.62
C THR A 660 32.19 11.13 18.85
N VAL A 661 33.12 11.08 17.90
CA VAL A 661 34.40 10.38 18.10
C VAL A 661 35.18 11.00 19.26
N GLU A 662 35.05 12.32 19.45
CA GLU A 662 35.73 13.10 20.47
C GLU A 662 35.02 13.05 21.84
N THR A 663 33.72 12.74 21.87
CA THR A 663 32.90 12.74 23.09
C THR A 663 32.47 11.34 23.54
N VAL A 664 33.05 10.29 22.97
CA VAL A 664 32.88 8.93 23.49
C VAL A 664 33.22 8.94 24.99
N PRO A 665 32.34 8.44 25.88
CA PRO A 665 32.67 8.27 27.29
C PRO A 665 33.70 7.13 27.40
N ALA A 666 34.96 7.48 27.27
CA ALA A 666 36.09 6.55 27.13
C ALA A 666 36.80 6.27 28.48
N ASP A 667 36.26 6.78 29.59
CA ASP A 667 36.79 6.54 30.93
C ASP A 667 36.69 5.04 31.26
N ILE A 668 37.85 4.46 31.58
CA ILE A 668 38.04 3.03 31.91
C ILE A 668 38.94 2.93 33.16
N PRO A 669 38.78 1.89 33.99
CA PRO A 669 37.77 0.83 33.87
C PRO A 669 36.36 1.30 34.28
N TYR A 670 35.33 0.71 33.66
CA TYR A 670 33.94 0.79 34.12
C TYR A 670 33.30 -0.59 34.37
N LEU A 671 34.03 -1.68 34.11
CA LEU A 671 33.67 -3.04 34.50
C LEU A 671 34.78 -3.63 35.36
N TYR A 672 34.39 -4.42 36.35
CA TYR A 672 35.30 -4.98 37.35
C TYR A 672 35.00 -6.46 37.57
N ALA A 673 36.05 -7.24 37.83
CA ALA A 673 35.93 -8.65 38.16
C ALA A 673 35.62 -8.87 39.65
N ASP A 674 34.91 -9.95 39.97
CA ASP A 674 34.73 -10.41 41.35
C ASP A 674 36.08 -10.83 41.95
N ARG A 675 36.45 -10.23 43.08
CA ARG A 675 37.76 -10.45 43.70
C ARG A 675 38.00 -11.91 44.12
N ALA A 676 36.98 -12.60 44.63
CA ALA A 676 37.11 -14.00 45.02
C ALA A 676 37.35 -14.90 43.81
N LYS A 677 36.68 -14.62 42.68
CA LYS A 677 36.95 -15.31 41.41
C LYS A 677 38.36 -15.00 40.89
N VAL A 678 38.82 -13.75 41.00
CA VAL A 678 40.17 -13.35 40.59
C VAL A 678 41.24 -14.15 41.32
N ASP A 679 41.13 -14.26 42.65
CA ASP A 679 42.11 -15.01 43.46
C ASP A 679 42.08 -16.51 43.12
N HIS A 680 40.90 -17.10 42.88
CA HIS A 680 40.76 -18.48 42.40
C HIS A 680 41.49 -18.73 41.07
N TRP A 681 41.32 -17.82 40.10
CA TRP A 681 41.96 -17.95 38.79
C TRP A 681 43.46 -17.66 38.81
N SER A 682 43.92 -16.77 39.72
CA SER A 682 45.35 -16.51 39.91
C SER A 682 46.11 -17.81 40.18
N ASP A 683 45.61 -18.64 41.11
CA ASP A 683 46.21 -19.93 41.45
C ASP A 683 46.22 -20.91 40.25
N ARG A 684 45.15 -20.88 39.43
CA ARG A 684 44.99 -21.76 38.26
C ARG A 684 45.90 -21.39 37.08
N LEU A 685 46.23 -20.11 36.91
CA LEU A 685 47.03 -19.59 35.79
C LEU A 685 48.54 -19.58 36.09
N GLY A 686 48.90 -19.29 37.34
CA GLY A 686 50.28 -19.18 37.81
C GLY A 686 51.05 -17.99 37.23
N ASP A 687 52.38 -18.06 37.31
CA ASP A 687 53.28 -16.95 36.96
C ASP A 687 53.68 -16.91 35.47
N GLY A 688 54.27 -15.79 35.05
CA GLY A 688 54.75 -15.53 33.68
C GLY A 688 53.91 -14.49 32.94
N PHE A 689 54.27 -14.23 31.68
CA PHE A 689 53.55 -13.29 30.82
C PHE A 689 52.37 -14.00 30.13
N LYS A 690 51.17 -13.78 30.64
CA LYS A 690 49.93 -14.48 30.32
C LYS A 690 49.12 -13.67 29.30
N VAL A 691 48.82 -14.32 28.18
CA VAL A 691 48.10 -13.71 27.06
C VAL A 691 46.83 -14.51 26.81
N GLY A 692 45.67 -13.87 26.94
CA GLY A 692 44.38 -14.46 26.60
C GLY A 692 44.10 -14.36 25.11
N ILE A 693 43.57 -15.43 24.50
CA ILE A 693 43.23 -15.47 23.08
C ILE A 693 41.79 -15.91 22.82
N VAL A 694 41.16 -15.29 21.83
CA VAL A 694 39.82 -15.65 21.31
C VAL A 694 39.84 -15.52 19.78
N TRP A 695 39.48 -16.59 19.08
CA TRP A 695 39.69 -16.70 17.63
C TRP A 695 38.41 -16.57 16.80
N ALA A 696 37.23 -16.77 17.42
CA ALA A 696 35.96 -16.73 16.72
C ALA A 696 34.85 -16.05 17.53
N GLY A 697 33.93 -15.40 16.81
CA GLY A 697 32.69 -14.89 17.36
C GLY A 697 31.59 -15.95 17.45
N SER A 698 30.35 -15.49 17.61
CA SER A 698 29.18 -16.36 17.58
C SER A 698 28.85 -16.75 16.13
N PRO A 699 28.71 -18.06 15.81
CA PRO A 699 28.34 -18.50 14.46
C PRO A 699 26.92 -18.07 14.05
N ARG A 700 26.08 -17.66 15.02
CA ARG A 700 24.75 -17.09 14.75
C ARG A 700 24.82 -15.65 14.21
N HIS A 701 25.98 -15.01 14.27
CA HIS A 701 26.17 -13.68 13.73
C HIS A 701 26.38 -13.74 12.22
N THR A 702 25.60 -12.98 11.46
CA THR A 702 25.59 -13.05 9.99
C THR A 702 26.93 -12.73 9.32
N ASN A 703 27.80 -11.95 9.98
CA ASN A 703 29.15 -11.61 9.50
C ASN A 703 30.28 -12.40 10.19
N ASP A 704 30.00 -13.53 10.85
CA ASP A 704 31.02 -14.25 11.63
C ASP A 704 32.18 -14.77 10.78
N ALA A 705 31.88 -15.37 9.63
CA ALA A 705 32.90 -15.92 8.72
C ALA A 705 33.95 -14.90 8.25
N ASN A 706 33.58 -13.61 8.20
CA ASN A 706 34.51 -12.54 7.84
C ASN A 706 35.40 -12.11 9.02
N ARG A 707 34.87 -12.11 10.25
CA ARG A 707 35.57 -11.57 11.43
C ARG A 707 36.29 -12.62 12.27
N SER A 708 35.96 -13.91 12.11
CA SER A 708 36.59 -15.03 12.80
C SER A 708 37.79 -15.57 12.02
N CYS A 709 38.72 -16.19 12.72
CA CYS A 709 39.86 -16.92 12.14
C CYS A 709 40.03 -18.28 12.85
N SER A 710 40.84 -19.18 12.29
CA SER A 710 41.11 -20.46 12.94
C SER A 710 42.10 -20.27 14.10
N LEU A 711 41.96 -21.09 15.14
CA LEU A 711 42.93 -21.17 16.24
C LEU A 711 44.36 -21.40 15.74
N LYS A 712 44.53 -22.09 14.61
CA LYS A 712 45.85 -22.35 13.98
C LYS A 712 46.63 -21.06 13.68
N CYS A 713 45.94 -19.96 13.41
CA CYS A 713 46.58 -18.67 13.14
C CYS A 713 47.38 -18.15 14.35
N PHE A 714 47.01 -18.55 15.58
CA PHE A 714 47.69 -18.15 16.81
C PHE A 714 48.94 -18.97 17.14
N ALA A 715 49.19 -20.09 16.44
CA ALA A 715 50.32 -20.98 16.70
C ALA A 715 51.72 -20.31 16.67
N PRO A 716 51.98 -19.26 15.86
CA PRO A 716 53.24 -18.52 15.94
C PRO A 716 53.44 -17.80 17.28
N LEU A 717 52.37 -17.36 17.94
CA LEU A 717 52.45 -16.58 19.18
C LEU A 717 52.89 -17.41 20.37
N SER A 718 52.57 -18.72 20.40
CA SER A 718 53.02 -19.61 21.49
C SER A 718 54.49 -19.99 21.39
N LYS A 719 55.15 -19.68 20.27
CA LYS A 719 56.59 -19.94 20.07
C LYS A 719 57.46 -18.78 20.54
N ILE A 720 56.87 -17.68 21.00
CA ILE A 720 57.59 -16.51 21.50
C ILE A 720 58.05 -16.81 22.93
N ASP A 721 59.35 -16.69 23.17
CA ASP A 721 59.96 -16.98 24.47
C ASP A 721 59.32 -16.13 25.59
N GLY A 722 58.91 -16.80 26.66
CA GLY A 722 58.30 -16.16 27.84
C GLY A 722 56.79 -15.91 27.76
N VAL A 723 56.16 -16.09 26.59
CA VAL A 723 54.71 -15.95 26.41
C VAL A 723 53.98 -17.24 26.79
N ARG A 724 52.88 -17.12 27.54
CA ARG A 724 51.94 -18.23 27.85
C ARG A 724 50.55 -17.89 27.33
N LEU A 725 50.00 -18.73 26.44
CA LEU A 725 48.70 -18.49 25.83
C LEU A 725 47.57 -19.19 26.59
N PHE A 726 46.47 -18.47 26.81
CA PHE A 726 45.25 -18.97 27.44
C PHE A 726 44.05 -18.78 26.53
N GLY A 727 43.39 -19.87 26.12
CA GLY A 727 42.20 -19.82 25.29
C GLY A 727 40.96 -19.45 26.11
N LEU A 728 40.28 -18.35 25.75
CA LEU A 728 39.04 -17.89 26.38
C LEU A 728 37.80 -18.12 25.48
N GLN A 729 37.95 -18.90 24.41
CA GLN A 729 36.89 -19.17 23.46
C GLN A 729 35.80 -20.03 24.08
N LYS A 730 34.53 -19.63 23.91
CA LYS A 730 33.35 -20.41 24.25
C LYS A 730 32.51 -20.71 23.01
N GLY A 731 31.67 -21.75 23.11
CA GLY A 731 30.79 -22.20 22.02
C GLY A 731 31.48 -23.16 21.05
N ASP A 732 30.83 -23.44 19.93
CA ASP A 732 31.26 -24.49 18.97
C ASP A 732 32.71 -24.33 18.50
N ALA A 733 33.18 -23.08 18.35
CA ALA A 733 34.55 -22.79 17.94
C ALA A 733 35.60 -23.25 18.96
N ALA A 734 35.26 -23.40 20.25
CA ALA A 734 36.15 -23.91 21.28
C ALA A 734 36.63 -25.34 20.99
N ALA A 735 35.82 -26.12 20.26
CA ALA A 735 36.16 -27.48 19.85
C ALA A 735 37.41 -27.56 18.95
N GLU A 736 37.81 -26.46 18.27
CA GLU A 736 39.05 -26.42 17.49
C GLU A 736 40.29 -26.75 18.33
N ALA A 737 40.28 -26.41 19.63
CA ALA A 737 41.38 -26.70 20.55
C ALA A 737 41.59 -28.21 20.78
N GLY A 738 40.55 -29.03 20.56
CA GLY A 738 40.64 -30.50 20.59
C GLY A 738 40.96 -31.14 19.24
N GLN A 739 40.87 -30.38 18.14
CA GLN A 739 41.07 -30.87 16.77
C GLN A 739 42.49 -30.62 16.24
N PHE A 740 43.19 -29.65 16.83
CA PHE A 740 44.55 -29.25 16.46
C PHE A 740 45.41 -29.09 17.71
N GLU A 741 46.59 -29.72 17.71
CA GLU A 741 47.55 -29.60 18.80
C GLU A 741 48.32 -28.27 18.69
N MET A 742 47.98 -27.32 19.55
CA MET A 742 48.70 -26.05 19.69
C MET A 742 50.09 -26.27 20.27
N PRO A 743 51.14 -25.60 19.75
CA PRO A 743 52.46 -25.67 20.37
C PRO A 743 52.40 -25.11 21.80
N MET A 744 52.98 -25.84 22.75
CA MET A 744 53.10 -25.39 24.15
C MET A 744 53.97 -24.12 24.23
N PRO A 745 53.69 -23.20 25.18
CA PRO A 745 52.73 -23.30 26.29
C PRO A 745 51.35 -22.68 26.00
N PHE A 746 50.35 -23.53 25.72
CA PHE A 746 48.94 -23.14 25.53
C PHE A 746 48.04 -23.88 26.53
N THR A 747 47.02 -23.20 27.06
CA THR A 747 46.00 -23.81 27.93
C THR A 747 44.62 -23.29 27.53
N ASN A 748 43.71 -24.18 27.13
CA ASN A 748 42.34 -23.80 26.83
C ASN A 748 41.49 -23.81 28.11
N LEU A 749 40.82 -22.70 28.41
CA LEU A 749 39.99 -22.53 29.62
C LEU A 749 38.49 -22.46 29.30
N GLY A 750 38.11 -22.49 28.02
CA GLY A 750 36.74 -22.25 27.57
C GLY A 750 35.66 -23.11 28.24
N ASP A 751 35.98 -24.38 28.53
CA ASP A 751 35.06 -25.33 29.16
C ASP A 751 34.92 -25.12 30.68
N GLU A 752 35.83 -24.35 31.29
CA GLU A 752 35.83 -24.01 32.72
C GLU A 752 35.09 -22.68 33.00
N LEU A 753 34.53 -22.02 31.97
CA LEU A 753 33.83 -20.73 32.07
C LEU A 753 32.31 -20.90 32.20
N ASP A 754 31.70 -20.48 33.31
CA ASP A 754 30.24 -20.47 33.45
C ASP A 754 29.64 -19.21 32.81
N ASP A 755 30.13 -18.03 33.18
CA ASP A 755 29.60 -16.73 32.76
C ASP A 755 30.68 -15.67 32.44
N PHE A 756 30.25 -14.44 32.14
CA PHE A 756 31.19 -13.33 31.89
C PHE A 756 31.87 -12.82 33.16
N ALA A 757 31.39 -13.13 34.36
CA ALA A 757 32.10 -12.81 35.59
C ALA A 757 33.33 -13.70 35.77
N ASP A 758 33.29 -14.98 35.36
CA ASP A 758 34.49 -15.82 35.29
C ASP A 758 35.46 -15.31 34.23
N THR A 759 34.94 -14.95 33.05
CA THR A 759 35.76 -14.40 31.96
C THR A 759 36.49 -13.13 32.41
N ALA A 760 35.79 -12.23 33.13
CA ALA A 760 36.39 -11.04 33.72
C ALA A 760 37.48 -11.39 34.74
N ALA A 761 37.22 -12.36 35.63
CA ALA A 761 38.19 -12.77 36.64
C ALA A 761 39.48 -13.37 36.04
N ILE A 762 39.37 -14.11 34.94
CA ILE A 762 40.55 -14.57 34.18
C ILE A 762 41.27 -13.39 33.56
N ILE A 763 40.55 -12.51 32.86
CA ILE A 763 41.11 -11.31 32.21
C ILE A 763 41.87 -10.42 33.20
N GLU A 764 41.38 -10.28 34.43
CA GLU A 764 42.04 -9.50 35.47
C GLU A 764 43.45 -10.02 35.75
N ASN A 765 43.64 -11.34 35.72
CA ASN A 765 44.91 -12.01 35.89
C ASN A 765 45.80 -12.02 34.63
N LEU A 766 45.29 -11.60 33.47
CA LEU A 766 46.06 -11.55 32.24
C LEU A 766 46.78 -10.22 32.08
N GLU A 767 47.95 -10.25 31.44
CA GLU A 767 48.67 -9.03 31.08
C GLU A 767 48.25 -8.47 29.72
N LEU A 768 47.71 -9.31 28.82
CA LEU A 768 47.27 -8.92 27.48
C LEU A 768 46.12 -9.83 27.01
N VAL A 769 45.15 -9.26 26.30
CA VAL A 769 44.11 -10.01 25.58
C VAL A 769 44.23 -9.74 24.08
N ILE A 770 44.36 -10.80 23.27
CA ILE A 770 44.38 -10.73 21.81
C ILE A 770 43.15 -11.44 21.28
N SER A 771 42.22 -10.71 20.66
CA SER A 771 40.94 -11.30 20.23
C SER A 771 40.50 -10.74 18.89
N VAL A 772 39.78 -11.57 18.12
CA VAL A 772 38.93 -11.06 17.05
C VAL A 772 37.77 -10.23 17.63
N ASP A 773 36.95 -9.61 16.79
CA ASP A 773 35.82 -8.77 17.20
C ASP A 773 34.72 -9.56 17.96
N THR A 774 34.83 -9.63 19.29
CA THR A 774 33.97 -10.43 20.19
C THR A 774 33.56 -9.67 21.46
N ALA A 775 32.61 -10.23 22.22
CA ALA A 775 32.23 -9.71 23.53
C ALA A 775 33.39 -9.72 24.55
N VAL A 776 34.31 -10.69 24.46
CA VAL A 776 35.50 -10.77 25.33
C VAL A 776 36.42 -9.57 25.09
N LEU A 777 36.55 -9.15 23.83
CA LEU A 777 37.30 -7.98 23.42
C LEU A 777 36.73 -6.70 24.07
N HIS A 778 35.40 -6.54 24.06
CA HIS A 778 34.71 -5.42 24.70
C HIS A 778 34.83 -5.44 26.23
N LEU A 779 34.74 -6.62 26.85
CA LEU A 779 34.93 -6.79 28.29
C LEU A 779 36.34 -6.36 28.71
N ALA A 780 37.37 -6.89 28.07
CA ALA A 780 38.76 -6.56 28.39
C ALA A 780 39.06 -5.07 28.22
N GLY A 781 38.54 -4.46 27.15
CA GLY A 781 38.65 -3.01 26.93
C GLY A 781 37.94 -2.19 28.02
N ALA A 782 36.74 -2.62 28.44
CA ALA A 782 35.97 -1.96 29.49
C ALA A 782 36.61 -2.07 30.89
N MET A 783 37.38 -3.14 31.11
CA MET A 783 38.19 -3.35 32.31
C MET A 783 39.53 -2.59 32.28
N GLY A 784 39.82 -1.87 31.19
CA GLY A 784 41.06 -1.09 31.06
C GLY A 784 42.33 -1.93 30.93
N LYS A 785 42.22 -3.17 30.44
CA LYS A 785 43.37 -4.04 30.17
C LYS A 785 44.07 -3.66 28.87
N ASP A 786 45.30 -4.12 28.69
CA ASP A 786 45.96 -4.10 27.38
C ASP A 786 45.23 -5.08 26.46
N VAL A 787 44.76 -4.59 25.31
CA VAL A 787 43.96 -5.38 24.37
C VAL A 787 44.39 -5.16 22.93
N TRP A 788 44.59 -6.23 22.18
CA TRP A 788 44.85 -6.18 20.74
C TRP A 788 43.66 -6.78 19.97
N ALA A 789 42.99 -5.94 19.17
CA ALA A 789 41.91 -6.35 18.29
C ALA A 789 42.45 -6.85 16.96
N LEU A 790 42.03 -8.04 16.55
CA LEU A 790 42.28 -8.61 15.22
C LEU A 790 41.06 -8.35 14.34
N LEU A 791 41.21 -7.48 13.34
CA LEU A 791 40.09 -6.95 12.57
C LEU A 791 40.14 -7.40 11.11
N PRO A 792 38.99 -7.77 10.53
CA PRO A 792 38.91 -8.04 9.10
C PRO A 792 39.03 -6.74 8.29
N PHE A 793 39.12 -6.89 6.96
CA PHE A 793 39.22 -5.76 6.04
C PHE A 793 38.00 -4.80 6.15
N ASP A 794 36.77 -5.32 6.01
CA ASP A 794 35.53 -4.59 6.33
C ASP A 794 35.11 -4.91 7.77
N ALA A 795 35.64 -4.15 8.72
CA ALA A 795 35.36 -4.32 10.15
C ALA A 795 34.13 -3.53 10.62
N ASP A 796 33.64 -3.87 11.81
CA ASP A 796 32.56 -3.15 12.46
C ASP A 796 32.88 -1.65 12.63
N TRP A 797 31.84 -0.83 12.56
CA TRP A 797 31.92 0.62 12.57
C TRP A 797 32.60 1.17 13.84
N ARG A 798 32.58 0.44 14.95
CA ARG A 798 33.22 0.82 16.23
C ARG A 798 34.71 1.03 16.11
N TRP A 799 35.35 0.29 15.20
CA TRP A 799 36.79 0.30 15.04
C TRP A 799 37.30 1.35 14.05
N LEU A 800 36.38 2.05 13.37
CA LEU A 800 36.69 2.98 12.29
C LEU A 800 37.61 2.32 11.24
N ARG A 801 38.21 3.11 10.35
CA ARG A 801 38.95 2.58 9.19
C ARG A 801 40.46 2.80 9.27
N ASP A 802 40.85 4.05 9.41
CA ASP A 802 42.24 4.49 9.16
C ASP A 802 42.95 4.84 10.46
N ARG A 803 42.89 3.93 11.43
CA ARG A 803 43.51 4.10 12.75
C ARG A 803 43.91 2.77 13.37
N ALA A 804 44.91 2.83 14.24
CA ALA A 804 45.47 1.69 14.97
C ALA A 804 45.09 1.68 16.47
N ASP A 805 44.27 2.63 16.90
CA ASP A 805 43.78 2.82 18.26
C ASP A 805 42.25 2.87 18.29
N SER A 806 41.64 2.73 19.47
CA SER A 806 40.17 2.76 19.63
C SER A 806 39.70 4.01 20.36
N PRO A 807 38.73 4.77 19.82
CA PRO A 807 38.11 5.87 20.57
C PRO A 807 37.23 5.36 21.71
N TRP A 808 36.84 4.08 21.70
CA TRP A 808 36.01 3.46 22.73
C TRP A 808 36.80 2.89 23.89
N TYR A 809 38.05 2.49 23.63
CA TYR A 809 38.92 1.80 24.58
C TYR A 809 40.36 2.32 24.42
N PRO A 810 40.76 3.34 25.19
CA PRO A 810 42.07 3.98 25.06
C PRO A 810 43.30 3.07 25.20
N THR A 811 43.19 1.92 25.88
CA THR A 811 44.27 0.92 26.04
C THR A 811 44.41 -0.05 24.87
N MET A 812 43.55 0.09 23.86
CA MET A 812 43.42 -0.92 22.81
C MET A 812 44.23 -0.59 21.55
N LYS A 813 44.92 -1.60 21.01
CA LYS A 813 45.61 -1.55 19.71
C LYS A 813 44.82 -2.35 18.67
N LEU A 814 44.74 -1.84 17.44
CA LEU A 814 43.99 -2.45 16.34
C LEU A 814 44.96 -2.97 15.27
N PHE A 815 44.79 -4.23 14.88
CA PHE A 815 45.50 -4.87 13.77
C PHE A 815 44.48 -5.28 12.71
N ARG A 816 44.68 -4.86 11.46
CA ARG A 816 43.69 -5.01 10.41
C ARG A 816 44.26 -5.74 9.20
N GLN A 817 43.45 -6.57 8.57
CA GLN A 817 43.79 -7.14 7.27
C GLN A 817 44.07 -6.05 6.24
N SER A 818 45.13 -6.26 5.44
CA SER A 818 45.47 -5.38 4.31
C SER A 818 44.55 -5.59 3.10
N SER A 819 44.00 -6.79 2.99
CA SER A 819 43.05 -7.22 1.96
C SER A 819 42.12 -8.31 2.52
N PRO A 820 40.91 -8.50 1.97
CA PRO A 820 39.97 -9.49 2.47
C PRO A 820 40.58 -10.90 2.58
N GLY A 821 40.55 -11.47 3.78
CA GLY A 821 41.06 -12.82 4.07
C GLY A 821 42.55 -12.90 4.44
N ASP A 822 43.28 -11.78 4.44
CA ASP A 822 44.71 -11.72 4.80
C ASP A 822 44.93 -11.79 6.32
N TRP A 823 44.53 -12.91 6.94
CA TRP A 823 44.83 -13.17 8.34
C TRP A 823 46.33 -13.40 8.57
N ALA A 824 47.05 -13.99 7.61
CA ALA A 824 48.48 -14.23 7.74
C ALA A 824 49.26 -12.92 8.00
N GLY A 825 49.02 -11.88 7.20
CA GLY A 825 49.68 -10.58 7.39
C GLY A 825 49.34 -9.92 8.73
N VAL A 826 48.11 -10.13 9.24
CA VAL A 826 47.74 -9.66 10.59
C VAL A 826 48.58 -10.35 11.67
N PHE A 827 48.70 -11.68 11.60
CA PHE A 827 49.44 -12.44 12.60
C PHE A 827 50.96 -12.23 12.53
N ASP A 828 51.52 -11.94 11.35
CA ASP A 828 52.93 -11.55 11.21
C ASP A 828 53.21 -10.25 12.00
N CYS A 829 52.36 -9.24 11.85
CA CYS A 829 52.47 -7.98 12.60
C CYS A 829 52.28 -8.19 14.11
N VAL A 830 51.30 -8.98 14.51
CA VAL A 830 51.01 -9.28 15.92
C VAL A 830 52.16 -10.06 16.57
N ALA A 831 52.73 -11.04 15.88
CA ALA A 831 53.85 -11.83 16.39
C ALA A 831 55.10 -10.98 16.60
N ALA A 832 55.41 -10.08 15.66
CA ALA A 832 56.53 -9.14 15.79
C ALA A 832 56.36 -8.22 17.01
N GLU A 833 55.18 -7.60 17.16
CA GLU A 833 54.90 -6.74 18.31
C GLU A 833 54.93 -7.51 19.64
N LEU A 834 54.38 -8.72 19.67
CA LEU A 834 54.33 -9.52 20.90
C LEU A 834 55.72 -9.94 21.35
N ALA A 835 56.62 -10.25 20.41
CA ALA A 835 58.01 -10.56 20.72
C ALA A 835 58.74 -9.38 21.35
N GLU A 836 58.52 -8.16 20.84
CA GLU A 836 59.08 -6.94 21.43
C GLU A 836 58.53 -6.67 22.83
N CYS A 837 57.21 -6.81 23.03
CA CYS A 837 56.57 -6.68 24.35
C CYS A 837 57.09 -7.70 25.36
N ALA A 838 57.22 -8.97 24.95
CA ALA A 838 57.73 -10.04 25.81
C ALA A 838 59.21 -9.79 26.20
N ALA A 839 60.04 -9.39 25.24
CA ALA A 839 61.44 -9.07 25.49
C ALA A 839 61.61 -7.88 26.45
N ALA A 840 60.85 -6.79 26.26
CA ALA A 840 60.89 -5.62 27.13
C ALA A 840 60.51 -5.97 28.58
N ARG A 841 59.52 -6.85 28.77
CA ARG A 841 59.10 -7.31 30.11
C ARG A 841 60.11 -8.28 30.73
N GLY A 842 60.75 -9.14 29.93
CA GLY A 842 61.82 -10.03 30.38
C GLY A 842 63.09 -9.30 30.86
N MET A 843 63.37 -8.10 30.33
CA MET A 843 64.47 -7.25 30.81
C MET A 843 64.20 -6.62 32.18
N HIS A 844 62.94 -6.42 32.57
CA HIS A 844 62.58 -5.84 33.87
C HIS A 844 62.55 -6.84 35.02
N VAL A 845 62.48 -8.15 34.75
CA VAL A 845 62.48 -9.21 35.78
C VAL A 845 63.90 -9.63 36.19
N ASN A 846 64.91 -9.33 35.37
CA ASN A 846 66.32 -9.66 35.60
C ASN A 846 67.18 -8.48 36.12
N GLY A 847 66.54 -7.37 36.54
CA GLY A 847 67.19 -6.12 36.97
C GLY A 847 67.14 -5.88 38.48
#